data_AF-A0A8J3MUK4-F1
#
_entry.id   AF-A0A8J3MUK4-F1
#
_cell.length_a   1.000
_cell.length_b   1.000
_cell.length_c   1.000
_cell.angle_alpha   90.00
_cell.angle_beta   90.00
_cell.angle_gamma   90.00
#
_symmetry.space_group_name_H-M   'P 1'
#
loop_
_entity.id
_entity.type
_entity.pdbx_description
1 polymer ?
#
loop_
_entity_poly.entity_id
_entity_poly.type
_entity_poly.pdbx_seq_one_letter_code
_entity_poly.pdbx_strand_id
1 'polypeptide(L)'
;MHRWKDQSPFHHVPETWQIGDRILQEYEVMGLLGNGRMGVVHKIRDYARNSDLAVKSPLPGMFASEEDKENFVREAETWVHLEPHPNIVLCMYVLTLGHIPRIFAEYVQGGTLKEWIQRRKLYRGGKTSALARILDVSIMMAQGIYAAHEQGVVHQDIKPANVMMTKDGIAKVTDFGLAKARVLASRGMEQSAEHSSLVTAQGYTLFYCSPEQYDEEPLSHRTDIWSWAVSVLEMFVGEVTWRSGILALEALDEFKPQDACIPAMSPEIREVLKHCLQQRPEDRPSSMLQIANELEFIYQRVPGHSYPRTEKHHGSIPQYQILTNRANSLNELGKYEEALATYEEVIRLDPKGGRIYGNKGVILFRLERYGEALAAFEENLRLDPEYAEAYFNKGKTLKALERHEEALAMFEKAANLDHLDARKPYHIGTTLYTLNRYEEALVALGQSIQLDPEPVDAYALRGEILFELGRYAESLVMFEQAQARDPDNVLYSARQGALLFSLDHYEEALEAFERSGRIGPNLTEFSLIQARLLQKLGRHEEALAMFEHILRQDPKNADVYFSQGSLLVTLKRYEEALDALDQYRLLRPDDIAASCARGEVLMLLNRLEEALEIFEQVIRNHPNDSRAHAFKKKVELALGRPHQEVTVERDVLQSHVDSFVLQKEVLEGKKSYEDILSELDEALRLDFTNPSHHNNRGTILFLLKRYQEALAEFQLILNFHPHYALVHQNKGRVLVELQCYEEALAAYEEAQRLDPTIAETYLNQGELLCRLERYEEALATFQHGVQLETSDAQLYYNLGALLRMFERDDEAINIYKRMQEKCPDSAEPYFLQGDILYDLERYEEALLTIEQALYVEPNHPTVHLAHSEYLYALERYEEALTAVEQAIRLEPSYLAAYLDQGQFLFTLRRYEEALATVEQAIRLDPENVPARLLKDGIQATRDSGKHPERKRGILLVSHLEVLPDDILESFEQSKEDVQLVHSRIEHLVARGKDLFQRKQFMEAQTAVEQAIGLDPDNAEAYELKSRVLVALGHQKAALEALEQAIRLNPYYTDYGFYGFLLQEQGRHKEALKAFEHHIHIDSGFAPAYYMKGKLLLSLKRYDKALIAFEQAIHLDSNIAEYHHGKGKALQALGRGKAAKAAFAKAKTGRKLFG
;
A
#
# COMPACT_ATOMS: atom_id res chain seq x y z
N MET A 1 5.09 -11.55 26.31
CA MET A 1 6.40 -11.58 27.01
C MET A 1 7.10 -10.26 26.75
N HIS A 2 7.34 -9.48 27.81
CA HIS A 2 7.91 -8.14 27.76
C HIS A 2 9.28 -8.11 27.06
N ARG A 3 9.37 -7.36 25.95
CA ARG A 3 10.60 -6.74 25.48
C ARG A 3 10.32 -5.28 25.12
N TRP A 4 10.04 -4.48 26.14
CA TRP A 4 10.40 -3.06 26.09
C TRP A 4 11.91 -3.01 26.36
N LYS A 5 12.71 -3.25 25.32
CA LYS A 5 14.16 -3.04 25.37
C LYS A 5 14.44 -1.65 24.80
N ASP A 6 14.83 -0.73 25.68
CA ASP A 6 15.77 0.39 25.46
C ASP A 6 15.72 1.16 24.13
N GLN A 7 14.53 1.42 23.58
CA GLN A 7 14.35 2.51 22.63
C GLN A 7 13.41 3.53 23.27
N SER A 8 13.85 4.79 23.33
CA SER A 8 13.01 5.90 23.82
C SER A 8 11.63 5.80 23.17
N PRO A 9 10.53 5.85 23.94
CA PRO A 9 9.17 5.76 23.39
C PRO A 9 8.86 6.89 22.39
N PHE A 10 9.77 7.85 22.22
CA PHE A 10 9.64 9.01 21.37
C PHE A 10 10.51 8.93 20.10
N HIS A 11 11.04 7.76 19.71
CA HIS A 11 11.95 7.63 18.55
C HIS A 11 11.35 8.17 17.23
N HIS A 12 10.03 8.14 17.09
CA HIS A 12 9.26 8.62 15.93
C HIS A 12 9.07 10.15 15.91
N VAL A 13 9.48 10.89 16.95
CA VAL A 13 9.32 12.34 16.99
C VAL A 13 10.32 13.00 16.03
N PRO A 14 9.86 13.88 15.11
CA PRO A 14 10.73 14.56 14.17
C PRO A 14 11.86 15.34 14.85
N GLU A 15 13.06 15.26 14.27
CA GLU A 15 14.23 16.01 14.74
C GLU A 15 14.06 17.53 14.57
N THR A 16 13.30 17.94 13.55
CA THR A 16 13.00 19.34 13.23
C THR A 16 11.51 19.60 13.37
N TRP A 17 11.15 20.75 13.94
CA TRP A 17 9.76 21.13 14.23
C TRP A 17 9.36 22.31 13.35
N GLN A 18 8.18 22.21 12.74
CA GLN A 18 7.55 23.27 11.96
C GLN A 18 6.38 23.89 12.73
N ILE A 19 6.01 25.12 12.36
CA ILE A 19 4.86 25.80 12.96
C ILE A 19 3.59 25.04 12.57
N GLY A 20 2.80 24.67 13.58
CA GLY A 20 1.59 23.85 13.43
C GLY A 20 1.80 22.37 13.75
N ASP A 21 3.05 21.91 13.92
CA ASP A 21 3.31 20.51 14.29
C ASP A 21 2.72 20.20 15.67
N ARG A 22 2.06 19.04 15.77
CA ARG A 22 1.62 18.45 17.04
C ARG A 22 2.58 17.37 17.48
N ILE A 23 3.35 17.66 18.52
CA ILE A 23 4.34 16.74 19.09
C ILE A 23 3.69 15.95 20.23
N LEU A 24 3.67 14.63 20.09
CA LEU A 24 3.03 13.69 21.05
C LEU A 24 1.54 13.96 21.30
N GLN A 25 0.87 14.73 20.42
CA GLN A 25 -0.46 15.31 20.63
C GLN A 25 -0.61 16.19 21.89
N GLU A 26 0.46 16.39 22.67
CA GLU A 26 0.49 17.19 23.90
C GLU A 26 0.95 18.62 23.66
N TYR A 27 1.85 18.81 22.68
CA TYR A 27 2.47 20.10 22.38
C TYR A 27 2.13 20.54 20.97
N GLU A 28 1.76 21.80 20.80
CA GLU A 28 1.63 22.42 19.48
C GLU A 28 2.67 23.51 19.28
N VAL A 29 3.38 23.45 18.16
CA VAL A 29 4.42 24.42 17.82
C VAL A 29 3.79 25.69 17.30
N MET A 30 3.76 26.72 18.15
CA MET A 30 3.09 28.00 17.86
C MET A 30 3.96 28.97 17.07
N GLY A 31 5.29 28.82 17.10
CA GLY A 31 6.19 29.74 16.42
C GLY A 31 7.66 29.49 16.67
N LEU A 32 8.51 30.13 15.86
CA LEU A 32 9.95 30.15 16.02
C LEU A 32 10.38 31.43 16.78
N LEU A 33 11.00 31.27 17.96
CA LEU A 33 11.47 32.39 18.79
C LEU A 33 12.90 32.81 18.44
N GLY A 34 13.74 31.88 17.98
CA GLY A 34 15.09 32.18 17.56
C GLY A 34 15.83 30.97 17.00
N ASN A 35 16.81 31.22 16.14
CA ASN A 35 17.70 30.20 15.60
C ASN A 35 19.15 30.65 15.83
N GLY A 36 19.95 29.83 16.50
CA GLY A 36 21.35 30.12 16.80
C GLY A 36 22.23 28.88 16.64
N ARG A 37 23.55 29.04 16.80
CA ARG A 37 24.51 27.94 16.69
C ARG A 37 24.24 26.76 17.63
N MET A 38 23.58 27.02 18.76
CA MET A 38 23.30 26.01 19.79
C MET A 38 21.98 25.27 19.59
N GLY A 39 21.21 25.63 18.57
CA GLY A 39 19.88 25.08 18.42
C GLY A 39 18.82 26.11 18.05
N VAL A 40 17.63 25.58 17.95
CA VAL A 40 16.42 26.31 17.58
C VAL A 40 15.54 26.44 18.82
N VAL A 41 15.01 27.64 19.07
CA VAL A 41 14.08 27.89 20.17
C VAL A 41 12.68 28.07 19.61
N HIS A 42 11.78 27.16 19.95
CA HIS A 42 10.38 27.20 19.55
C HIS A 42 9.52 27.72 20.68
N LYS A 43 8.46 28.44 20.34
CA LYS A 43 7.30 28.66 21.22
C LYS A 43 6.35 27.49 21.01
N ILE A 44 5.95 26.84 22.10
CA ILE A 44 4.95 25.79 22.06
C ILE A 44 3.76 26.11 22.97
N ARG A 45 2.62 25.50 22.67
CA ARG A 45 1.47 25.38 23.57
C ARG A 45 1.49 24.00 24.20
N ASP A 46 1.60 23.93 25.53
CA ASP A 46 1.41 22.71 26.31
C ASP A 46 -0.08 22.60 26.65
N TYR A 47 -0.77 21.63 26.03
CA TYR A 47 -2.19 21.44 26.24
C TYR A 47 -2.52 20.80 27.59
N ALA A 48 -1.65 19.93 28.11
CA ALA A 48 -1.84 19.29 29.41
C ALA A 48 -1.81 20.31 30.56
N ARG A 49 -0.91 21.29 30.47
CA ARG A 49 -0.73 22.35 31.49
C ARG A 49 -1.45 23.65 31.13
N ASN A 50 -1.97 23.77 29.91
CA ASN A 50 -2.63 24.96 29.37
C ASN A 50 -1.74 26.22 29.41
N SER A 51 -0.45 26.06 29.11
CA SER A 51 0.57 27.12 29.21
C SER A 51 1.43 27.23 27.95
N ASP A 52 2.05 28.39 27.75
CA ASP A 52 3.01 28.60 26.67
C ASP A 52 4.43 28.37 27.20
N LEU A 53 5.21 27.56 26.49
CA LEU A 53 6.60 27.24 26.85
C LEU A 53 7.57 27.65 25.73
N ALA A 54 8.83 27.87 26.11
CA ALA A 54 9.94 27.99 25.20
C ALA A 54 10.72 26.67 25.20
N VAL A 55 10.82 26.02 24.05
CA VAL A 55 11.58 24.77 23.88
C VAL A 55 12.85 25.04 23.13
N LYS A 56 13.99 24.77 23.78
CA LYS A 56 15.31 24.87 23.18
C LYS A 56 15.74 23.49 22.69
N SER A 57 15.90 23.38 21.38
CA SER A 57 16.24 22.16 20.67
C SER A 57 17.66 22.26 20.10
N PRO A 58 18.63 21.49 20.59
CA PRO A 58 19.95 21.36 19.96
C PRO A 58 19.85 21.03 18.47
N LEU A 59 20.82 21.48 17.67
CA LEU A 59 20.87 21.15 16.25
C LEU A 59 21.14 19.64 16.05
N PRO A 60 20.51 18.99 15.06
CA PRO A 60 20.86 17.62 14.68
C PRO A 60 22.35 17.53 14.31
N GLY A 61 23.09 16.63 14.95
CA GLY A 61 24.55 16.51 14.79
C GLY A 61 25.40 17.34 15.78
N MET A 62 24.78 17.99 16.78
CA MET A 62 25.51 18.74 17.82
C MET A 62 26.37 17.85 18.73
N PHE A 63 26.02 16.57 18.90
CA PHE A 63 26.69 15.67 19.82
C PHE A 63 27.52 14.65 19.04
N ALA A 64 28.80 14.53 19.37
CA ALA A 64 29.71 13.58 18.73
C ALA A 64 29.63 12.16 19.32
N SER A 65 29.17 12.04 20.57
CA SER A 65 28.99 10.79 21.29
C SER A 65 27.74 10.80 22.18
N GLU A 66 27.27 9.61 22.61
CA GLU A 66 26.21 9.51 23.62
C GLU A 66 26.65 10.09 24.96
N GLU A 67 27.94 10.01 25.30
CA GLU A 67 28.50 10.64 26.49
C GLU A 67 28.35 12.17 26.46
N ASP A 68 28.50 12.80 25.28
CA ASP A 68 28.26 14.24 25.13
C ASP A 68 26.79 14.62 25.34
N LYS A 69 25.85 13.74 24.93
CA LYS A 69 24.42 13.93 25.18
C LYS A 69 24.09 13.82 26.66
N GLU A 70 24.62 12.79 27.34
CA GLU A 70 24.43 12.62 28.78
C GLU A 70 25.04 13.79 29.57
N ASN A 71 26.21 14.29 29.16
CA ASN A 71 26.82 15.46 29.76
C ASN A 71 25.96 16.71 29.54
N PHE A 72 25.36 16.90 28.36
CA PHE A 72 24.41 17.99 28.10
C PHE A 72 23.17 17.89 29.00
N VAL A 73 22.60 16.69 29.15
CA VAL A 73 21.45 16.47 30.05
C VAL A 73 21.84 16.79 31.48
N ARG A 74 22.98 16.29 31.98
CA ARG A 74 23.48 16.59 33.34
C ARG A 74 23.70 18.07 33.59
N GLU A 75 24.23 18.81 32.61
CA GLU A 75 24.40 20.26 32.73
C GLU A 75 23.05 21.00 32.69
N ALA A 76 22.11 20.59 31.83
CA ALA A 76 20.76 21.15 31.78
C ALA A 76 19.93 20.84 33.05
N GLU A 77 20.17 19.69 33.68
CA GLU A 77 19.60 19.33 34.97
C GLU A 77 19.96 20.35 36.04
N THR A 78 21.17 20.94 36.02
CA THR A 78 21.56 21.98 36.99
C THR A 78 20.57 23.15 36.99
N TRP A 79 20.05 23.53 35.82
CA TRP A 79 19.03 24.59 35.71
C TRP A 79 17.65 24.12 36.17
N VAL A 80 17.28 22.86 35.93
CA VAL A 80 16.01 22.27 36.44
C VAL A 80 15.98 22.25 37.97
N HIS A 81 17.13 22.06 38.63
CA HIS A 81 17.22 21.99 40.08
C HIS A 81 17.28 23.36 40.77
N LEU A 82 17.43 24.46 40.03
CA LEU A 82 17.42 25.80 40.62
C LEU A 82 16.02 26.13 41.19
N GLU A 83 15.99 26.58 42.43
CA GLU A 83 14.76 27.08 43.04
C GLU A 83 14.18 28.24 42.21
N PRO A 84 12.87 28.25 41.95
CA PRO A 84 12.24 29.30 41.16
C PRO A 84 12.43 30.68 41.80
N HIS A 85 13.00 31.61 41.03
CA HIS A 85 13.26 32.97 41.47
C HIS A 85 12.65 33.97 40.47
N PRO A 86 12.08 35.12 40.92
CA PRO A 86 11.47 36.10 40.02
C PRO A 86 12.41 36.66 38.94
N ASN A 87 13.72 36.56 39.16
CA ASN A 87 14.77 37.01 38.22
C ASN A 87 15.56 35.87 37.59
N ILE A 88 15.06 34.64 37.63
CA ILE A 88 15.58 33.47 36.90
C ILE A 88 14.46 32.97 35.99
N VAL A 89 14.79 32.63 34.74
CA VAL A 89 13.87 31.94 33.85
C VAL A 89 13.70 30.52 34.37
N LEU A 90 12.46 30.15 34.68
CA LEU A 90 12.14 28.82 35.19
C LEU A 90 12.35 27.76 34.10
N CYS A 91 13.27 26.83 34.35
CA CYS A 91 13.38 25.60 33.57
C CYS A 91 12.37 24.59 34.11
N MET A 92 11.49 24.10 33.26
CA MET A 92 10.43 23.16 33.65
C MET A 92 10.98 21.73 33.70
N TYR A 93 11.61 21.27 32.62
CA TYR A 93 12.18 19.93 32.52
C TYR A 93 13.06 19.80 31.26
N VAL A 94 13.81 18.70 31.19
CA VAL A 94 14.55 18.26 30.01
C VAL A 94 13.92 16.96 29.52
N LEU A 95 13.57 16.89 28.24
CA LEU A 95 12.96 15.69 27.64
C LEU A 95 13.74 15.29 26.40
N THR A 96 14.11 14.02 26.31
CA THR A 96 14.74 13.45 25.10
C THR A 96 13.65 12.98 24.15
N LEU A 97 13.38 13.79 23.13
CA LEU A 97 12.40 13.48 22.08
C LEU A 97 13.15 13.00 20.83
N GLY A 98 12.76 11.84 20.30
CA GLY A 98 13.59 11.09 19.36
C GLY A 98 14.86 10.61 20.06
N HIS A 99 15.96 11.28 19.75
CA HIS A 99 17.29 11.09 20.35
C HIS A 99 17.95 12.44 20.69
N ILE A 100 17.17 13.53 20.74
CA ILE A 100 17.69 14.87 21.00
C ILE A 100 17.17 15.38 22.35
N PRO A 101 18.04 15.68 23.32
CA PRO A 101 17.63 16.27 24.60
C PRO A 101 17.17 17.72 24.39
N ARG A 102 15.95 18.04 24.80
CA ARG A 102 15.32 19.36 24.65
C ARG A 102 15.01 19.97 26.00
N ILE A 103 15.26 21.27 26.14
CA ILE A 103 15.02 22.02 27.38
C ILE A 103 13.70 22.77 27.24
N PHE A 104 12.77 22.52 28.17
CA PHE A 104 11.48 23.19 28.24
C PHE A 104 11.54 24.23 29.35
N ALA A 105 11.35 25.50 29.02
CA ALA A 105 11.42 26.61 29.95
C ALA A 105 10.17 27.51 29.84
N GLU A 106 9.95 28.36 30.85
CA GLU A 106 8.87 29.35 30.79
C GLU A 106 9.04 30.29 29.58
N TYR A 107 7.93 30.60 28.91
CA TYR A 107 7.97 31.57 27.82
C TYR A 107 7.91 33.01 28.34
N VAL A 108 9.00 33.77 28.17
CA VAL A 108 9.08 35.19 28.55
C VAL A 108 8.84 36.10 27.33
N GLN A 109 7.72 36.82 27.34
CA GLN A 109 7.14 37.46 26.15
C GLN A 109 7.89 38.70 25.61
N GLY A 110 8.73 39.38 26.41
CA GLY A 110 9.28 40.69 26.05
C GLY A 110 10.59 40.65 25.25
N GLY A 111 11.12 39.46 24.94
CA GLY A 111 12.38 39.28 24.20
C GLY A 111 13.62 39.37 25.09
N THR A 112 14.81 39.44 24.50
CA THR A 112 16.07 39.53 25.26
C THR A 112 16.44 40.97 25.63
N LEU A 113 17.25 41.17 26.67
CA LEU A 113 17.79 42.48 27.02
C LEU A 113 18.67 43.04 25.87
N LYS A 114 19.39 42.17 25.15
CA LYS A 114 20.14 42.55 23.94
C LYS A 114 19.25 43.24 22.90
N GLU A 115 18.06 42.68 22.64
CA GLU A 115 17.08 43.31 21.75
C GLU A 115 16.55 44.63 22.30
N TRP A 116 16.40 44.75 23.63
CA TRP A 116 15.96 46.00 24.26
C TRP A 116 17.00 47.12 24.11
N ILE A 117 18.29 46.80 24.20
CA ILE A 117 19.40 47.72 23.95
C ILE A 117 19.43 48.13 22.47
N GLN A 118 19.43 47.14 21.55
CA GLN A 118 19.51 47.36 20.10
C GLN A 118 18.32 48.15 19.55
N ARG A 119 17.09 47.83 19.99
CA ARG A 119 15.86 48.52 19.57
C ARG A 119 15.56 49.79 20.38
N ARG A 120 16.50 50.22 21.22
CA ARG A 120 16.38 51.37 22.13
C ARG A 120 15.14 51.34 23.06
N LYS A 121 14.55 50.16 23.30
CA LYS A 121 13.42 49.99 24.24
C LYS A 121 13.84 50.32 25.67
N LEU A 122 15.07 49.97 26.04
CA LEU A 122 15.66 50.25 27.35
C LEU A 122 15.73 51.76 27.67
N TYR A 123 15.73 52.63 26.66
CA TYR A 123 15.93 54.08 26.82
C TYR A 123 14.66 54.92 26.70
N ARG A 124 13.48 54.29 26.61
CA ARG A 124 12.20 55.01 26.47
C ARG A 124 11.85 55.83 27.73
N GLY A 125 11.16 56.95 27.53
CA GLY A 125 10.63 57.78 28.63
C GLY A 125 11.59 58.84 29.18
N GLY A 126 12.64 59.20 28.43
CA GLY A 126 13.61 60.24 28.81
C GLY A 126 14.78 59.70 29.65
N LYS A 127 15.84 60.50 29.80
CA LYS A 127 17.11 60.08 30.44
C LYS A 127 16.95 59.59 31.88
N THR A 128 16.14 60.26 32.69
CA THR A 128 15.91 59.86 34.09
C THR A 128 15.21 58.50 34.19
N SER A 129 14.15 58.29 33.40
CA SER A 129 13.42 57.02 33.36
C SER A 129 14.28 55.89 32.76
N ALA A 130 15.11 56.21 31.77
CA ALA A 130 16.08 55.26 31.21
C ALA A 130 17.13 54.85 32.25
N LEU A 131 17.67 55.80 33.02
CA LEU A 131 18.62 55.52 34.10
C LEU A 131 18.00 54.64 35.19
N ALA A 132 16.79 54.99 35.64
CA ALA A 132 16.04 54.18 36.59
C ALA A 132 15.83 52.74 36.07
N ARG A 133 15.47 52.59 34.79
CA ARG A 133 15.28 51.27 34.18
C ARG A 133 16.57 50.46 34.06
N ILE A 134 17.69 51.09 33.67
CA ILE A 134 19.00 50.42 33.62
C ILE A 134 19.37 49.92 35.01
N LEU A 135 19.23 50.75 36.05
CA LEU A 135 19.49 50.35 37.42
C LEU A 135 18.57 49.23 37.89
N ASP A 136 17.26 49.29 37.62
CA ASP A 136 16.30 48.23 37.97
C ASP A 136 16.72 46.89 37.34
N VAL A 137 17.03 46.89 36.04
CA VAL A 137 17.50 45.71 35.32
C VAL A 137 18.81 45.18 35.90
N SER A 138 19.79 46.05 36.16
CA SER A 138 21.07 45.67 36.77
C SER A 138 20.90 45.03 38.15
N ILE A 139 20.01 45.56 38.99
CA ILE A 139 19.71 45.02 40.33
C ILE A 139 19.01 43.66 40.22
N MET A 140 18.05 43.53 39.30
CA MET A 140 17.36 42.25 39.08
C MET A 140 18.30 41.15 38.56
N MET A 141 19.21 41.49 37.63
CA MET A 141 20.27 40.58 37.21
C MET A 141 21.17 40.21 38.40
N ALA A 142 21.58 41.23 39.17
CA ALA A 142 22.03 41.18 40.57
C ALA A 142 21.52 39.97 41.37
N GLN A 143 20.23 40.08 41.69
CA GLN A 143 19.47 39.18 42.54
C GLN A 143 19.32 37.79 41.92
N GLY A 144 19.06 37.69 40.62
CA GLY A 144 18.92 36.41 39.93
C GLY A 144 20.23 35.60 39.92
N ILE A 145 21.36 36.26 39.68
CA ILE A 145 22.67 35.59 39.69
C ILE A 145 23.04 35.20 41.12
N TYR A 146 22.79 36.06 42.11
CA TYR A 146 22.99 35.73 43.51
C TYR A 146 22.19 34.50 43.96
N ALA A 147 20.92 34.40 43.59
CA ALA A 147 20.06 33.27 43.93
C ALA A 147 20.58 31.93 43.36
N ALA A 148 21.24 31.94 42.21
CA ALA A 148 21.91 30.77 41.66
C ALA A 148 23.21 30.44 42.41
N HIS A 149 23.99 31.47 42.79
CA HIS A 149 25.23 31.30 43.57
C HIS A 149 24.98 30.66 44.95
N GLU A 150 23.89 31.03 45.64
CA GLU A 150 23.50 30.43 46.92
C GLU A 150 23.21 28.93 46.81
N GLN A 151 22.85 28.46 45.61
CA GLN A 151 22.63 27.05 45.29
C GLN A 151 23.87 26.37 44.69
N GLY A 152 25.03 27.05 44.73
CA GLY A 152 26.30 26.53 44.23
C GLY A 152 26.47 26.59 42.70
N VAL A 153 25.58 27.27 41.98
CA VAL A 153 25.59 27.32 40.51
C VAL A 153 26.25 28.60 40.01
N VAL A 154 27.39 28.48 39.33
CA VAL A 154 28.06 29.59 38.62
C VAL A 154 27.60 29.58 37.16
N HIS A 155 27.16 30.73 36.63
CA HIS A 155 26.52 30.80 35.30
C HIS A 155 27.53 30.76 34.13
N GLN A 156 28.67 31.44 34.24
CA GLN A 156 29.81 31.43 33.31
C GLN A 156 29.59 32.06 31.91
N ASP A 157 28.40 32.56 31.58
CA ASP A 157 28.12 33.22 30.29
C ASP A 157 27.07 34.32 30.45
N ILE A 158 27.23 35.17 31.47
CA ILE A 158 26.34 36.32 31.67
C ILE A 158 26.55 37.33 30.54
N LYS A 159 25.45 37.66 29.84
CA LYS A 159 25.41 38.66 28.76
C LYS A 159 23.97 39.10 28.49
N PRO A 160 23.71 40.25 27.87
CA PRO A 160 22.34 40.71 27.60
C PRO A 160 21.48 39.77 26.74
N ALA A 161 22.09 38.86 25.96
CA ALA A 161 21.35 37.85 25.21
C ALA A 161 20.81 36.70 26.08
N ASN A 162 21.42 36.46 27.25
CA ASN A 162 21.00 35.45 28.23
C ASN A 162 20.19 36.09 29.38
N VAL A 163 19.58 37.26 29.12
CA VAL A 163 18.65 37.92 30.04
C VAL A 163 17.35 38.17 29.27
N MET A 164 16.28 37.54 29.73
CA MET A 164 14.93 37.69 29.18
C MET A 164 14.19 38.82 29.88
N MET A 165 13.43 39.59 29.11
CA MET A 165 12.66 40.73 29.60
C MET A 165 11.17 40.40 29.52
N THR A 166 10.43 40.63 30.60
CA THR A 166 8.95 40.63 30.55
C THR A 166 8.44 41.94 29.96
N LYS A 167 7.15 42.00 29.58
CA LYS A 167 6.52 43.25 29.11
C LYS A 167 6.52 44.34 30.18
N ASP A 168 6.45 43.96 31.45
CA ASP A 168 6.45 44.85 32.60
C ASP A 168 7.87 45.24 33.07
N GLY A 169 8.90 44.87 32.30
CA GLY A 169 10.28 45.28 32.54
C GLY A 169 11.04 44.45 33.58
N ILE A 170 10.48 43.33 34.04
CA ILE A 170 11.21 42.37 34.89
C ILE A 170 12.28 41.66 34.06
N ALA A 171 13.53 41.69 34.54
CA ALA A 171 14.66 40.97 33.95
C ALA A 171 14.81 39.59 34.61
N LYS A 172 14.97 38.56 33.79
CA LYS A 172 15.17 37.17 34.19
C LYS A 172 16.40 36.58 33.52
N VAL A 173 17.35 36.05 34.28
CA VAL A 173 18.56 35.39 33.78
C VAL A 173 18.20 33.98 33.30
N THR A 174 18.77 33.51 32.19
CA THR A 174 18.45 32.21 31.55
C THR A 174 19.72 31.49 31.09
N ASP A 175 19.63 30.22 30.71
CA ASP A 175 20.76 29.39 30.19
C ASP A 175 21.83 29.01 31.24
N PHE A 176 21.42 28.75 32.48
CA PHE A 176 22.29 28.22 33.54
C PHE A 176 22.87 26.83 33.18
N GLY A 177 24.13 26.57 33.53
CA GLY A 177 24.79 25.27 33.30
C GLY A 177 25.17 24.97 31.84
N LEU A 178 24.58 25.67 30.85
CA LEU A 178 24.78 25.34 29.44
C LEU A 178 26.16 25.75 28.87
N ALA A 179 26.97 26.53 29.60
CA ALA A 179 28.29 26.97 29.13
C ALA A 179 29.25 25.80 28.87
N LYS A 180 29.30 24.80 29.76
CA LYS A 180 30.14 23.61 29.59
C LYS A 180 29.62 22.69 28.48
N ALA A 181 28.30 22.56 28.36
CA ALA A 181 27.68 21.80 27.29
C ALA A 181 28.02 22.36 25.88
N ARG A 182 28.22 23.68 25.75
CA ARG A 182 28.70 24.33 24.51
C ARG A 182 30.10 23.86 24.08
N VAL A 183 31.00 23.61 25.04
CA VAL A 183 32.37 23.17 24.77
C VAL A 183 32.37 21.79 24.13
N LEU A 184 31.59 20.86 24.69
CA LEU A 184 31.45 19.48 24.18
C LEU A 184 30.91 19.46 22.75
N ALA A 185 29.86 20.26 22.48
CA ALA A 185 29.29 20.43 21.15
C ALA A 185 30.28 20.98 20.09
N SER A 186 31.19 21.87 20.50
CA SER A 186 32.15 22.49 19.58
C SER A 186 33.30 21.58 19.14
N ARG A 187 33.53 20.44 19.81
CA ARG A 187 34.57 19.46 19.43
C ARG A 187 34.25 18.66 18.17
N GLY A 188 32.97 18.61 17.76
CA GLY A 188 32.50 17.83 16.60
C GLY A 188 32.35 18.62 15.28
N MET A 189 32.47 19.95 15.30
CA MET A 189 32.24 20.79 14.11
C MET A 189 33.56 21.32 13.52
N GLU A 190 34.15 20.58 12.56
CA GLU A 190 35.18 21.13 11.69
C GLU A 190 34.59 21.95 10.52
N GLN A 191 35.14 23.15 10.34
CA GLN A 191 35.21 23.97 9.11
C GLN A 191 33.92 24.24 8.33
N SER A 192 33.29 25.38 8.61
CA SER A 192 32.75 26.23 7.54
C SER A 192 33.13 27.69 7.78
N ALA A 193 34.00 28.19 6.90
CA ALA A 193 34.38 29.59 6.83
C ALA A 193 33.31 30.34 6.03
N GLU A 194 32.41 31.03 6.74
CA GLU A 194 31.95 32.40 6.45
C GLU A 194 30.81 32.75 7.44
N HIS A 195 31.05 33.79 8.25
CA HIS A 195 30.15 34.41 9.24
C HIS A 195 29.81 33.66 10.54
N SER A 196 30.74 33.68 11.51
CA SER A 196 30.51 34.12 12.92
C SER A 196 31.73 33.77 13.79
N SER A 197 32.54 34.77 14.13
CA SER A 197 33.78 34.66 14.91
C SER A 197 33.55 34.82 16.43
N LEU A 198 32.42 34.36 16.97
CA LEU A 198 31.90 34.87 18.25
C LEU A 198 31.91 33.89 19.45
N VAL A 199 32.27 32.62 19.25
CA VAL A 199 32.44 31.65 20.35
C VAL A 199 33.67 30.80 20.01
N THR A 200 34.72 30.89 20.84
CA THR A 200 35.89 29.99 20.80
C THR A 200 35.51 28.63 21.39
N ALA A 201 36.34 27.62 21.20
CA ALA A 201 36.13 26.24 21.67
C ALA A 201 36.05 26.06 23.21
N GLN A 202 35.79 27.14 23.97
CA GLN A 202 35.90 27.26 25.42
C GLN A 202 34.58 27.65 26.13
N GLY A 203 33.45 27.78 25.41
CA GLY A 203 32.10 27.78 26.02
C GLY A 203 31.54 29.11 26.54
N TYR A 204 32.28 30.21 26.38
CA TYR A 204 31.88 31.58 26.77
C TYR A 204 31.89 32.56 25.58
N THR A 205 31.31 33.75 25.78
CA THR A 205 31.28 34.81 24.74
C THR A 205 32.44 35.79 24.92
N LEU A 206 33.35 35.85 23.94
CA LEU A 206 34.60 36.63 24.02
C LEU A 206 34.43 38.09 24.46
N PHE A 207 33.34 38.77 24.10
CA PHE A 207 33.11 40.17 24.46
C PHE A 207 32.75 40.41 25.93
N TYR A 208 32.38 39.37 26.67
CA TYR A 208 31.97 39.46 28.09
C TYR A 208 32.82 38.59 29.00
N CYS A 209 33.84 37.91 28.45
CA CYS A 209 34.70 37.01 29.22
C CYS A 209 35.50 37.78 30.27
N SER A 210 35.70 37.15 31.43
CA SER A 210 36.60 37.64 32.45
C SER A 210 38.05 37.23 32.15
N PRO A 211 39.06 37.83 32.83
CA PRO A 211 40.45 37.41 32.72
C PRO A 211 40.65 35.92 33.02
N GLU A 212 40.06 35.39 34.09
CA GLU A 212 40.18 33.97 34.45
C GLU A 212 39.54 33.03 33.42
N GLN A 213 38.51 33.46 32.69
CA GLN A 213 37.96 32.70 31.57
C GLN A 213 38.87 32.73 30.34
N TYR A 214 39.53 33.88 30.10
CA TYR A 214 40.44 34.08 28.97
C TYR A 214 41.75 33.30 29.17
N ASP A 215 42.27 33.29 30.39
CA ASP A 215 43.54 32.64 30.78
C ASP A 215 43.37 31.17 31.23
N GLU A 216 42.14 30.64 31.19
CA GLU A 216 41.78 29.26 31.58
C GLU A 216 42.08 28.92 33.06
N GLU A 217 41.90 29.89 33.96
CA GLU A 217 42.04 29.72 35.40
C GLU A 217 40.76 29.16 36.06
N PRO A 218 40.82 28.64 37.30
CA PRO A 218 39.64 28.14 38.02
C PRO A 218 38.54 29.21 38.17
N LEU A 219 37.35 28.88 37.67
CA LEU A 219 36.20 29.78 37.70
C LEU A 219 35.51 29.78 39.07
N SER A 220 34.92 30.91 39.44
CA SER A 220 34.15 31.08 40.68
C SER A 220 32.93 31.95 40.45
N HIS A 221 32.10 32.17 41.47
CA HIS A 221 30.98 33.10 41.40
C HIS A 221 31.41 34.54 41.02
N ARG A 222 32.68 34.89 41.27
CA ARG A 222 33.29 36.18 40.91
C ARG A 222 33.56 36.34 39.42
N THR A 223 33.53 35.23 38.67
CA THR A 223 33.54 35.23 37.21
C THR A 223 32.27 35.87 36.66
N ASP A 224 31.11 35.53 37.21
CA ASP A 224 29.83 36.13 36.80
C ASP A 224 29.73 37.62 37.13
N ILE A 225 30.40 38.07 38.21
CA ILE A 225 30.48 39.49 38.59
C ILE A 225 31.11 40.32 37.48
N TRP A 226 32.20 39.82 36.88
CA TRP A 226 32.85 40.50 35.76
C TRP A 226 31.90 40.60 34.56
N SER A 227 31.37 39.46 34.10
CA SER A 227 30.49 39.42 32.91
C SER A 227 29.19 40.21 33.10
N TRP A 228 28.66 40.26 34.33
CA TRP A 228 27.57 41.16 34.70
C TRP A 228 27.97 42.64 34.53
N ALA A 229 29.14 43.05 35.03
CA ALA A 229 29.61 44.44 34.91
C ALA A 229 29.81 44.86 33.45
N VAL A 230 30.37 43.97 32.62
CA VAL A 230 30.48 44.19 31.16
C VAL A 230 29.09 44.35 30.51
N SER A 231 28.11 43.56 30.94
CA SER A 231 26.72 43.67 30.46
C SER A 231 26.07 45.00 30.86
N VAL A 232 26.34 45.49 32.07
CA VAL A 232 25.86 46.80 32.53
C VAL A 232 26.55 47.93 31.78
N LEU A 233 27.85 47.82 31.52
CA LEU A 233 28.56 48.79 30.68
C LEU A 233 27.93 48.87 29.28
N GLU A 234 27.59 47.74 28.65
CA GLU A 234 26.88 47.75 27.36
C GLU A 234 25.57 48.53 27.43
N MET A 235 24.80 48.44 28.52
CA MET A 235 23.56 49.21 28.66
C MET A 235 23.80 50.74 28.61
N PHE A 236 24.94 51.22 29.09
CA PHE A 236 25.33 52.64 29.06
C PHE A 236 26.06 53.07 27.78
N VAL A 237 26.62 52.12 27.02
CA VAL A 237 27.24 52.39 25.71
C VAL A 237 26.23 52.27 24.57
N GLY A 238 25.26 51.37 24.71
CA GLY A 238 24.22 51.09 23.73
C GLY A 238 24.59 50.01 22.70
N GLU A 239 25.85 49.59 22.67
CA GLU A 239 26.38 48.46 21.89
C GLU A 239 27.76 48.05 22.41
N VAL A 240 28.26 46.89 21.97
CA VAL A 240 29.62 46.42 22.30
C VAL A 240 30.61 47.07 21.34
N THR A 241 31.53 47.88 21.86
CA THR A 241 32.55 48.59 21.07
C THR A 241 33.96 48.02 21.25
N TRP A 242 34.15 47.08 22.18
CA TRP A 242 35.43 46.43 22.48
C TRP A 242 35.57 45.05 21.84
N ARG A 243 36.81 44.61 21.65
CA ARG A 243 37.13 43.34 20.96
C ARG A 243 37.13 42.12 21.88
N SER A 244 37.29 42.32 23.19
CA SER A 244 37.31 41.26 24.21
C SER A 244 36.85 41.82 25.54
N GLY A 245 36.21 40.98 26.37
CA GLY A 245 35.71 41.35 27.69
C GLY A 245 36.81 41.79 28.66
N ILE A 246 38.05 41.33 28.46
CA ILE A 246 39.21 41.76 29.26
C ILE A 246 39.54 43.25 29.12
N LEU A 247 39.09 43.89 28.02
CA LEU A 247 39.28 45.32 27.75
C LEU A 247 38.14 46.19 28.31
N ALA A 248 37.18 45.61 29.03
CA ALA A 248 36.01 46.35 29.52
C ALA A 248 36.39 47.47 30.51
N LEU A 249 37.46 47.30 31.28
CA LEU A 249 37.95 48.35 32.20
C LEU A 249 38.46 49.58 31.43
N GLU A 250 39.24 49.37 30.36
CA GLU A 250 39.69 50.44 29.48
C GLU A 250 38.49 51.13 28.79
N ALA A 251 37.53 50.32 28.31
CA ALA A 251 36.32 50.84 27.70
C ALA A 251 35.46 51.67 28.68
N LEU A 252 35.46 51.33 29.97
CA LEU A 252 34.80 52.12 31.02
C LEU A 252 35.51 53.46 31.26
N ASP A 253 36.84 53.48 31.25
CA ASP A 253 37.63 54.70 31.45
C ASP A 253 37.51 55.66 30.25
N GLU A 254 37.51 55.14 29.02
CA GLU A 254 37.34 55.90 27.77
C GLU A 254 35.87 56.30 27.47
N PHE A 255 34.93 55.84 28.29
CA PHE A 255 33.49 56.03 28.08
C PHE A 255 33.09 57.50 27.92
N LYS A 256 32.48 57.81 26.77
CA LYS A 256 31.78 59.08 26.49
C LYS A 256 30.41 58.76 25.89
N PRO A 257 29.29 59.27 26.44
CA PRO A 257 27.97 59.02 25.89
C PRO A 257 27.85 59.71 24.51
N GLN A 258 27.72 58.91 23.44
CA GLN A 258 27.61 59.43 22.06
C GLN A 258 26.15 59.59 21.60
N ASP A 259 25.21 58.83 22.17
CA ASP A 259 23.79 58.83 21.80
C ASP A 259 22.97 59.71 22.75
N ALA A 260 22.20 60.64 22.20
CA ALA A 260 21.40 61.59 22.96
C ALA A 260 20.29 60.94 23.81
N CYS A 261 19.84 59.72 23.47
CA CYS A 261 18.80 59.02 24.22
C CYS A 261 19.33 58.19 25.41
N ILE A 262 20.63 57.90 25.44
CA ILE A 262 21.24 57.09 26.50
C ILE A 262 21.60 58.01 27.69
N PRO A 263 21.26 57.62 28.94
CA PRO A 263 21.59 58.41 30.12
C PRO A 263 23.11 58.42 30.38
N ALA A 264 23.60 59.49 31.01
CA ALA A 264 24.97 59.52 31.49
C ALA A 264 25.14 58.57 32.68
N MET A 265 26.27 57.88 32.73
CA MET A 265 26.66 57.06 33.88
C MET A 265 27.16 57.96 35.01
N SER A 266 26.60 57.81 36.21
CA SER A 266 27.02 58.60 37.37
C SER A 266 28.38 58.10 37.90
N PRO A 267 29.15 58.95 38.62
CA PRO A 267 30.42 58.54 39.23
C PRO A 267 30.27 57.32 40.16
N GLU A 268 29.15 57.23 40.87
CA GLU A 268 28.86 56.12 41.78
C GLU A 268 28.69 54.78 41.02
N ILE A 269 27.96 54.79 39.90
CA ILE A 269 27.79 53.59 39.06
C ILE A 269 29.13 53.20 38.44
N ARG A 270 29.91 54.18 37.97
CA ARG A 270 31.24 53.95 37.41
C ARG A 270 32.14 53.28 38.44
N GLU A 271 32.09 53.68 39.70
CA GLU A 271 32.90 53.08 40.77
C GLU A 271 32.50 51.62 41.05
N VAL A 272 31.19 51.33 41.10
CA VAL A 272 30.69 49.95 41.24
C VAL A 272 31.21 49.06 40.10
N LEU A 273 31.12 49.52 38.85
CA LEU A 273 31.64 48.77 37.70
C LEU A 273 33.15 48.60 37.76
N LYS A 274 33.89 49.64 38.20
CA LYS A 274 35.35 49.58 38.35
C LYS A 274 35.77 48.56 39.42
N HIS A 275 35.05 48.47 40.54
CA HIS A 275 35.28 47.42 41.54
C HIS A 275 34.98 46.02 41.00
N CYS A 276 33.97 45.86 40.14
CA CYS A 276 33.65 44.56 39.54
C CYS A 276 34.67 44.13 38.47
N LEU A 277 35.30 45.09 37.78
CA LEU A 277 36.25 44.86 36.68
C LEU A 277 37.73 44.81 37.15
N GLN A 278 37.98 44.40 38.40
CA GLN A 278 39.34 44.16 38.88
C GLN A 278 39.92 42.87 38.28
N GLN A 279 41.19 42.91 37.89
CA GLN A 279 41.86 41.80 37.20
C GLN A 279 41.83 40.52 38.04
N ARG A 280 42.20 40.61 39.32
CA ARG A 280 42.15 39.48 40.25
C ARG A 280 40.74 39.24 40.78
N PRO A 281 40.21 38.01 40.76
CA PRO A 281 38.87 37.71 41.27
C PRO A 281 38.66 38.12 42.74
N GLU A 282 39.66 37.91 43.60
CA GLU A 282 39.62 38.26 45.03
C GLU A 282 39.43 39.76 45.31
N ASP A 283 39.83 40.63 44.39
CA ASP A 283 39.70 42.09 44.52
C ASP A 283 38.30 42.61 44.12
N ARG A 284 37.45 41.73 43.56
CA ARG A 284 36.06 42.05 43.20
C ARG A 284 35.14 42.00 44.44
N PRO A 285 33.88 42.50 44.38
CA PRO A 285 32.90 42.30 45.44
C PRO A 285 32.71 40.83 45.84
N SER A 286 32.38 40.58 47.11
CA SER A 286 32.33 39.20 47.64
C SER A 286 31.12 38.40 47.17
N SER A 287 30.04 39.08 46.79
CA SER A 287 28.79 38.49 46.32
C SER A 287 28.03 39.44 45.41
N MET A 288 27.12 38.89 44.60
CA MET A 288 26.18 39.67 43.80
C MET A 288 25.15 40.43 44.66
N LEU A 289 24.87 39.96 45.87
CA LEU A 289 24.01 40.67 46.84
C LEU A 289 24.62 42.00 47.28
N GLN A 290 25.94 42.05 47.50
CA GLN A 290 26.64 43.30 47.82
C GLN A 290 26.41 44.34 46.71
N ILE A 291 26.58 43.93 45.46
CA ILE A 291 26.41 44.79 44.29
C ILE A 291 24.96 45.25 44.13
N ALA A 292 23.98 44.35 44.32
CA ALA A 292 22.56 44.69 44.27
C ALA A 292 22.21 45.76 45.30
N ASN A 293 22.69 45.63 46.54
CA ASN A 293 22.46 46.60 47.62
C ASN A 293 23.12 47.96 47.34
N GLU A 294 24.35 47.97 46.80
CA GLU A 294 25.03 49.21 46.39
C GLU A 294 24.27 49.94 45.28
N LEU A 295 23.77 49.20 44.27
CA LEU A 295 22.97 49.77 43.20
C LEU A 295 21.58 50.23 43.66
N GLU A 296 20.94 49.53 44.60
CA GLU A 296 19.66 49.97 45.17
C GLU A 296 19.82 51.31 45.90
N PHE A 297 20.91 51.48 46.65
CA PHE A 297 21.24 52.74 47.30
C PHE A 297 21.45 53.88 46.29
N ILE A 298 22.08 53.59 45.14
CA ILE A 298 22.21 54.55 44.04
C ILE A 298 20.84 54.85 43.42
N TYR A 299 19.99 53.83 43.24
CA TYR A 299 18.64 53.98 42.69
C TYR A 299 17.80 54.96 43.53
N GLN A 300 17.84 54.87 44.85
CA GLN A 300 17.07 55.73 45.75
C GLN A 300 17.39 57.23 45.60
N ARG A 301 18.51 57.59 44.96
CA ARG A 301 18.93 58.96 44.68
C ARG A 301 18.53 59.45 43.29
N VAL A 302 17.93 58.59 42.46
CA VAL A 302 17.41 58.97 41.13
C VAL A 302 16.18 59.88 41.30
N PRO A 303 16.17 61.10 40.74
CA PRO A 303 15.07 62.04 40.95
C PRO A 303 13.71 61.49 40.52
N GLY A 304 12.71 61.62 41.39
CA GLY A 304 11.31 61.28 41.12
C GLY A 304 10.99 59.78 41.09
N HIS A 305 11.92 58.90 41.50
CA HIS A 305 11.72 57.45 41.49
C HIS A 305 12.06 56.87 42.87
N SER A 306 11.15 56.10 43.46
CA SER A 306 11.43 55.19 44.57
C SER A 306 11.72 53.81 44.00
N TYR A 307 12.66 53.05 44.59
CA TYR A 307 12.94 51.69 44.11
C TYR A 307 11.65 50.86 44.13
N PRO A 308 11.16 50.38 42.96
CA PRO A 308 9.81 49.86 42.84
C PRO A 308 9.65 48.47 43.45
N ARG A 309 10.76 47.81 43.82
CA ARG A 309 10.80 46.42 44.29
C ARG A 309 11.28 46.37 45.74
N THR A 310 10.49 46.90 46.66
CA THR A 310 10.71 46.69 48.10
C THR A 310 10.30 45.27 48.49
N GLU A 311 10.95 44.69 49.50
CA GLU A 311 10.97 43.28 49.99
C GLU A 311 9.61 42.53 50.17
N LYS A 312 8.46 43.05 49.70
CA LYS A 312 7.14 42.43 49.85
C LYS A 312 6.31 42.23 48.59
N HIS A 313 6.87 42.46 47.39
CA HIS A 313 6.12 42.26 46.12
C HIS A 313 6.81 41.38 45.08
N HIS A 314 7.58 40.38 45.51
CA HIS A 314 7.72 39.19 44.69
C HIS A 314 6.58 38.25 45.10
N GLY A 315 5.53 38.16 44.28
CA GLY A 315 4.54 37.11 44.44
C GLY A 315 5.29 35.79 44.42
N SER A 316 5.55 35.23 45.60
CA SER A 316 6.25 33.97 45.73
C SER A 316 5.44 32.96 44.94
N ILE A 317 6.12 32.28 44.01
CA ILE A 317 5.52 31.10 43.40
C ILE A 317 5.12 30.21 44.57
N PRO A 318 3.82 29.89 44.76
CA PRO A 318 3.39 29.12 45.91
C PRO A 318 4.21 27.84 46.02
N GLN A 319 4.67 27.48 47.22
CA GLN A 319 5.57 26.35 47.44
C GLN A 319 5.06 25.06 46.77
N TYR A 320 3.75 24.83 46.74
CA TYR A 320 3.16 23.69 46.07
C TYR A 320 3.38 23.69 44.54
N GLN A 321 3.41 24.85 43.86
CA GLN A 321 3.70 24.95 42.42
C GLN A 321 5.17 24.66 42.14
N ILE A 322 6.08 25.12 43.01
CA ILE A 322 7.50 24.82 42.93
C ILE A 322 7.72 23.31 43.04
N LEU A 323 7.14 22.70 44.09
CA LEU A 323 7.23 21.26 44.31
C LEU A 323 6.52 20.45 43.23
N THR A 324 5.43 20.95 42.64
CA THR A 324 4.75 20.31 41.50
C THR A 324 5.65 20.25 40.28
N ASN A 325 6.33 21.36 39.95
CA ASN A 325 7.27 21.39 38.84
C ASN A 325 8.44 20.43 39.09
N ARG A 326 9.04 20.48 40.27
CA ARG A 326 10.10 19.54 40.67
C ARG A 326 9.65 18.08 40.58
N ALA A 327 8.45 17.75 41.08
CA ALA A 327 7.91 16.40 41.04
C ALA A 327 7.65 15.91 39.60
N ASN A 328 7.14 16.80 38.73
CA ASN A 328 7.01 16.52 37.30
C ASN A 328 8.39 16.26 36.67
N SER A 329 9.39 17.09 36.97
CA SER A 329 10.75 16.90 36.43
C SER A 329 11.35 15.57 36.90
N LEU A 330 11.22 15.23 38.19
CA LEU A 330 11.71 13.97 38.74
C LEU A 330 11.02 12.75 38.09
N ASN A 331 9.72 12.85 37.78
CA ASN A 331 9.00 11.82 37.03
C ASN A 331 9.57 11.62 35.62
N GLU A 332 9.77 12.70 34.87
CA GLU A 332 10.33 12.61 33.51
C GLU A 332 11.77 12.09 33.51
N LEU A 333 12.53 12.35 34.56
CA LEU A 333 13.88 11.82 34.78
C LEU A 333 13.90 10.35 35.26
N GLY A 334 12.75 9.70 35.43
CA GLY A 334 12.65 8.32 35.90
C GLY A 334 12.93 8.12 37.40
N LYS A 335 13.07 9.21 38.18
CA LYS A 335 13.29 9.18 39.63
C LYS A 335 11.94 9.08 40.36
N TYR A 336 11.25 7.97 40.15
CA TYR A 336 9.84 7.79 40.53
C TYR A 336 9.60 7.91 42.04
N GLU A 337 10.49 7.38 42.88
CA GLU A 337 10.37 7.43 44.34
C GLU A 337 10.52 8.85 44.89
N GLU A 338 11.48 9.62 44.38
CA GLU A 338 11.66 11.03 44.74
C GLU A 338 10.49 11.88 44.25
N ALA A 339 10.02 11.61 43.02
CA ALA A 339 8.83 12.26 42.47
C ALA A 339 7.59 12.00 43.34
N LEU A 340 7.39 10.74 43.76
CA LEU A 340 6.29 10.33 44.63
C LEU A 340 6.34 11.07 45.98
N ALA A 341 7.50 11.08 46.65
CA ALA A 341 7.68 11.80 47.91
C ALA A 341 7.39 13.31 47.78
N THR A 342 7.81 13.90 46.65
CA THR A 342 7.58 15.32 46.35
C THR A 342 6.10 15.58 46.08
N TYR A 343 5.38 14.73 45.34
CA TYR A 343 3.94 14.85 45.14
C TYR A 343 3.15 14.71 46.44
N GLU A 344 3.59 13.87 47.37
CA GLU A 344 2.96 13.78 48.70
C GLU A 344 3.15 15.06 49.51
N GLU A 345 4.27 15.75 49.34
CA GLU A 345 4.48 17.09 49.91
C GLU A 345 3.56 18.12 49.26
N VAL A 346 3.42 18.10 47.93
CA VAL A 346 2.46 18.95 47.21
C VAL A 346 1.05 18.75 47.73
N ILE A 347 0.60 17.50 47.87
CA ILE A 347 -0.75 17.16 48.36
C ILE A 347 -0.97 17.65 49.80
N ARG A 348 0.07 17.63 50.66
CA ARG A 348 -0.01 18.21 52.01
C ARG A 348 -0.22 19.72 51.98
N LEU A 349 0.33 20.42 50.99
CA LEU A 349 0.24 21.88 50.86
C LEU A 349 -1.02 22.33 50.11
N ASP A 350 -1.47 21.56 49.10
CA ASP A 350 -2.68 21.80 48.34
C ASP A 350 -3.48 20.48 48.14
N PRO A 351 -4.34 20.12 49.10
CA PRO A 351 -5.12 18.88 49.04
C PRO A 351 -6.29 18.95 48.05
N LYS A 352 -6.55 20.10 47.40
CA LYS A 352 -7.67 20.25 46.46
C LYS A 352 -7.26 20.09 45.00
N GLY A 353 -5.96 19.94 44.71
CA GLY A 353 -5.46 19.78 43.35
C GLY A 353 -5.66 18.36 42.79
N GLY A 354 -6.82 18.10 42.16
CA GLY A 354 -7.15 16.79 41.55
C GLY A 354 -6.06 16.26 40.60
N ARG A 355 -5.48 17.12 39.77
CA ARG A 355 -4.37 16.78 38.85
C ARG A 355 -3.15 16.17 39.56
N ILE A 356 -2.83 16.60 40.78
CA ILE A 356 -1.68 16.08 41.53
C ILE A 356 -1.90 14.62 41.93
N TYR A 357 -3.13 14.27 42.31
CA TYR A 357 -3.51 12.87 42.56
C TYR A 357 -3.44 12.03 41.29
N GLY A 358 -3.80 12.59 40.13
CA GLY A 358 -3.59 11.95 38.83
C GLY A 358 -2.12 11.64 38.54
N ASN A 359 -1.24 12.64 38.69
CA ASN A 359 0.19 12.46 38.48
C ASN A 359 0.76 11.43 39.47
N LYS A 360 0.38 11.50 40.75
CA LYS A 360 0.73 10.48 41.76
C LYS A 360 0.30 9.07 41.31
N GLY A 361 -0.92 8.92 40.79
CA GLY A 361 -1.41 7.66 40.26
C GLY A 361 -0.57 7.11 39.12
N VAL A 362 -0.13 7.96 38.19
CA VAL A 362 0.76 7.57 37.08
C VAL A 362 2.12 7.09 37.61
N ILE A 363 2.71 7.76 38.61
CA ILE A 363 3.96 7.30 39.24
C ILE A 363 3.78 5.95 39.89
N LEU A 364 2.71 5.77 40.66
CA LEU A 364 2.41 4.52 41.34
C LEU A 364 2.18 3.37 40.34
N PHE A 365 1.56 3.66 39.19
CA PHE A 365 1.45 2.69 38.10
C PHE A 365 2.81 2.29 37.53
N ARG A 366 3.72 3.26 37.29
CA ARG A 366 5.09 2.99 36.81
C ARG A 366 5.93 2.20 37.83
N LEU A 367 5.65 2.38 39.12
CA LEU A 367 6.23 1.60 40.22
C LEU A 367 5.54 0.24 40.46
N GLU A 368 4.61 -0.16 39.58
CA GLU A 368 3.80 -1.38 39.69
C GLU A 368 2.96 -1.48 40.98
N ARG A 369 2.75 -0.35 41.67
CA ARG A 369 1.91 -0.22 42.88
C ARG A 369 0.45 0.04 42.49
N TYR A 370 -0.13 -0.87 41.70
CA TYR A 370 -1.42 -0.67 41.03
C TYR A 370 -2.58 -0.39 41.99
N GLY A 371 -2.61 -1.00 43.17
CA GLY A 371 -3.67 -0.76 44.17
C GLY A 371 -3.69 0.68 44.68
N GLU A 372 -2.52 1.25 44.96
CA GLU A 372 -2.40 2.65 45.39
C GLU A 372 -2.63 3.62 44.22
N ALA A 373 -2.24 3.23 43.01
CA ALA A 373 -2.53 3.99 41.80
C ALA A 373 -4.05 4.14 41.59
N LEU A 374 -4.84 3.07 41.76
CA LEU A 374 -6.29 3.13 41.70
C LEU A 374 -6.87 4.13 42.70
N ALA A 375 -6.43 4.07 43.96
CA ALA A 375 -6.89 4.99 45.00
C ALA A 375 -6.55 6.45 44.66
N ALA A 376 -5.38 6.71 44.09
CA ALA A 376 -4.99 8.05 43.65
C ALA A 376 -5.86 8.54 42.47
N PHE A 377 -6.17 7.69 41.49
CA PHE A 377 -7.08 8.07 40.40
C PHE A 377 -8.52 8.27 40.87
N GLU A 378 -8.99 7.49 41.85
CA GLU A 378 -10.29 7.71 42.47
C GLU A 378 -10.38 9.05 43.18
N GLU A 379 -9.34 9.45 43.89
CA GLU A 379 -9.28 10.74 44.54
C GLU A 379 -9.19 11.91 43.53
N ASN A 380 -8.46 11.72 42.43
CA ASN A 380 -8.49 12.67 41.31
C ASN A 380 -9.92 12.85 40.78
N LEU A 381 -10.61 11.75 40.45
CA LEU A 381 -11.97 11.77 39.92
C LEU A 381 -13.01 12.27 40.93
N ARG A 382 -12.75 12.15 42.23
CA ARG A 382 -13.58 12.74 43.30
C ARG A 382 -13.49 14.27 43.28
N LEU A 383 -12.32 14.81 42.97
CA LEU A 383 -12.05 16.25 42.91
C LEU A 383 -12.43 16.85 41.54
N ASP A 384 -12.23 16.10 40.45
CA ASP A 384 -12.56 16.47 39.08
C ASP A 384 -13.22 15.30 38.32
N PRO A 385 -14.57 15.18 38.38
CA PRO A 385 -15.29 14.07 37.77
C PRO A 385 -15.29 14.04 36.22
N GLU A 386 -14.91 15.14 35.57
CA GLU A 386 -14.91 15.30 34.11
C GLU A 386 -13.50 15.11 33.51
N TYR A 387 -12.50 14.76 34.32
CA TYR A 387 -11.14 14.59 33.86
C TYR A 387 -10.94 13.25 33.12
N ALA A 388 -11.07 13.29 31.79
CA ALA A 388 -10.99 12.12 30.90
C ALA A 388 -9.71 11.28 31.11
N GLU A 389 -8.55 11.94 31.28
CA GLU A 389 -7.24 11.30 31.44
C GLU A 389 -7.14 10.46 32.73
N ALA A 390 -7.88 10.82 33.80
CA ALA A 390 -7.92 9.98 35.00
C ALA A 390 -8.73 8.70 34.79
N TYR A 391 -9.85 8.74 34.05
CA TYR A 391 -10.57 7.52 33.67
C TYR A 391 -9.70 6.62 32.79
N PHE A 392 -8.99 7.21 31.82
CA PHE A 392 -8.09 6.47 30.95
C PHE A 392 -6.97 5.76 31.73
N ASN A 393 -6.27 6.47 32.62
CA ASN A 393 -5.20 5.87 33.41
C ASN A 393 -5.72 4.90 34.48
N LYS A 394 -6.93 5.13 35.04
CA LYS A 394 -7.62 4.15 35.88
C LYS A 394 -7.92 2.86 35.10
N GLY A 395 -8.40 2.98 33.85
CA GLY A 395 -8.63 1.85 32.96
C GLY A 395 -7.36 1.04 32.69
N LYS A 396 -6.24 1.70 32.40
CA LYS A 396 -4.93 1.04 32.24
C LYS A 396 -4.51 0.28 33.50
N THR A 397 -4.73 0.89 34.67
CA THR A 397 -4.42 0.28 35.96
C THR A 397 -5.29 -0.95 36.24
N LEU A 398 -6.59 -0.87 35.95
CA LEU A 398 -7.52 -2.01 36.06
C LEU A 398 -7.16 -3.14 35.10
N LYS A 399 -6.77 -2.82 33.86
CA LYS A 399 -6.31 -3.80 32.87
C LYS A 399 -5.05 -4.53 33.33
N ALA A 400 -4.09 -3.81 33.93
CA ALA A 400 -2.88 -4.40 34.52
C ALA A 400 -3.17 -5.30 35.73
N LEU A 401 -4.30 -5.08 36.41
CA LEU A 401 -4.83 -5.92 37.48
C LEU A 401 -5.75 -7.05 36.97
N GLU A 402 -5.81 -7.28 35.66
CA GLU A 402 -6.67 -8.29 35.00
C GLU A 402 -8.19 -8.08 35.25
N ARG A 403 -8.59 -6.86 35.64
CA ARG A 403 -10.01 -6.46 35.82
C ARG A 403 -10.55 -5.86 34.54
N HIS A 404 -10.69 -6.69 33.51
CA HIS A 404 -10.92 -6.26 32.12
C HIS A 404 -12.27 -5.55 31.89
N GLU A 405 -13.36 -6.00 32.51
CA GLU A 405 -14.70 -5.40 32.37
C GLU A 405 -14.76 -4.00 32.99
N GLU A 406 -14.16 -3.82 34.17
CA GLU A 406 -14.08 -2.51 34.81
C GLU A 406 -13.15 -1.57 34.03
N ALA A 407 -12.05 -2.10 33.49
CA ALA A 407 -11.16 -1.34 32.62
C ALA A 407 -11.91 -0.84 31.37
N LEU A 408 -12.69 -1.70 30.72
CA LEU A 408 -13.52 -1.36 29.56
C LEU A 408 -14.47 -0.20 29.88
N ALA A 409 -15.22 -0.29 30.99
CA ALA A 409 -16.13 0.77 31.40
C ALA A 409 -15.41 2.12 31.65
N MET A 410 -14.20 2.10 32.20
CA MET A 410 -13.41 3.32 32.38
C MET A 410 -12.90 3.89 31.05
N PHE A 411 -12.47 3.03 30.11
CA PHE A 411 -12.05 3.49 28.78
C PHE A 411 -13.20 4.08 27.97
N GLU A 412 -14.39 3.47 27.99
CA GLU A 412 -15.60 4.00 27.36
C GLU A 412 -15.97 5.37 27.95
N LYS A 413 -15.90 5.51 29.28
CA LYS A 413 -16.14 6.79 29.94
C LYS A 413 -15.12 7.85 29.56
N ALA A 414 -13.84 7.48 29.44
CA ALA A 414 -12.79 8.37 28.96
C ALA A 414 -13.04 8.82 27.51
N ALA A 415 -13.41 7.89 26.62
CA ALA A 415 -13.71 8.17 25.21
C ALA A 415 -14.93 9.12 25.05
N ASN A 416 -15.94 8.98 25.91
CA ASN A 416 -17.10 9.86 25.91
C ASN A 416 -16.79 11.31 26.34
N LEU A 417 -15.81 11.48 27.23
CA LEU A 417 -15.37 12.80 27.69
C LEU A 417 -14.39 13.45 26.72
N ASP A 418 -13.58 12.65 26.01
CA ASP A 418 -12.61 13.10 25.02
C ASP A 418 -12.63 12.20 23.78
N HIS A 419 -13.44 12.60 22.80
CA HIS A 419 -13.78 11.81 21.61
C HIS A 419 -12.75 11.91 20.47
N LEU A 420 -11.76 12.81 20.57
CA LEU A 420 -10.80 13.05 19.50
C LEU A 420 -9.50 12.25 19.66
N ASP A 421 -9.32 11.57 20.79
CA ASP A 421 -8.08 10.87 21.08
C ASP A 421 -8.18 9.38 20.78
N ALA A 422 -7.40 8.95 19.79
CA ALA A 422 -7.39 7.59 19.27
C ALA A 422 -6.95 6.52 20.28
N ARG A 423 -6.21 6.89 21.34
CA ARG A 423 -5.72 5.92 22.34
C ARG A 423 -6.87 5.27 23.08
N LYS A 424 -7.96 6.01 23.34
CA LYS A 424 -9.13 5.48 24.05
C LYS A 424 -9.80 4.33 23.28
N PRO A 425 -10.26 4.48 22.02
CA PRO A 425 -10.83 3.40 21.25
C PRO A 425 -9.84 2.25 20.98
N TYR A 426 -8.54 2.51 20.82
CA TYR A 426 -7.53 1.44 20.76
C TYR A 426 -7.54 0.58 22.03
N HIS A 427 -7.50 1.22 23.21
CA HIS A 427 -7.53 0.50 24.49
C HIS A 427 -8.87 -0.22 24.76
N ILE A 428 -9.99 0.32 24.27
CA ILE A 428 -11.29 -0.39 24.23
C ILE A 428 -11.15 -1.66 23.39
N GLY A 429 -10.67 -1.55 22.15
CA GLY A 429 -10.49 -2.68 21.24
C GLY A 429 -9.58 -3.77 21.80
N THR A 430 -8.43 -3.38 22.38
CA THR A 430 -7.50 -4.34 23.00
C THR A 430 -8.07 -5.03 24.24
N THR A 431 -8.97 -4.35 24.98
CA THR A 431 -9.62 -4.93 26.16
C THR A 431 -10.77 -5.86 25.75
N LEU A 432 -11.51 -5.50 24.70
CA LEU A 432 -12.55 -6.36 24.11
C LEU A 432 -11.94 -7.63 23.48
N TYR A 433 -10.77 -7.52 22.85
CA TYR A 433 -10.01 -8.67 22.37
C TYR A 433 -9.68 -9.64 23.52
N THR A 434 -9.16 -9.16 24.65
CA THR A 434 -8.89 -10.01 25.83
C THR A 434 -10.15 -10.63 26.44
N LEU A 435 -11.31 -10.01 26.23
CA LEU A 435 -12.62 -10.52 26.63
C LEU A 435 -13.25 -11.44 25.57
N ASN A 436 -12.56 -11.76 24.47
CA ASN A 436 -13.04 -12.52 23.31
C ASN A 436 -14.29 -11.91 22.63
N ARG A 437 -14.49 -10.60 22.75
CA ARG A 437 -15.59 -9.83 22.10
C ARG A 437 -15.09 -9.26 20.78
N TYR A 438 -14.78 -10.14 19.83
CA TYR A 438 -14.03 -9.81 18.61
C TYR A 438 -14.70 -8.76 17.72
N GLU A 439 -16.00 -8.87 17.43
CA GLU A 439 -16.69 -7.91 16.54
C GLU A 439 -16.71 -6.49 17.12
N GLU A 440 -16.95 -6.35 18.43
CA GLU A 440 -16.92 -5.04 19.10
C GLU A 440 -15.49 -4.48 19.13
N ALA A 441 -14.49 -5.36 19.30
CA ALA A 441 -13.08 -4.98 19.23
C ALA A 441 -12.72 -4.44 17.85
N LEU A 442 -13.21 -5.05 16.76
CA LEU A 442 -13.02 -4.55 15.40
C LEU A 442 -13.61 -3.15 15.24
N VAL A 443 -14.84 -2.90 15.73
CA VAL A 443 -15.46 -1.56 15.65
C VAL A 443 -14.60 -0.51 16.37
N ALA A 444 -14.17 -0.79 17.60
CA ALA A 444 -13.35 0.13 18.38
C ALA A 444 -11.98 0.39 17.73
N LEU A 445 -11.31 -0.64 17.20
CA LEU A 445 -10.06 -0.50 16.47
C LEU A 445 -10.24 0.31 15.17
N GLY A 446 -11.37 0.13 14.48
CA GLY A 446 -11.72 0.93 13.31
C GLY A 446 -11.86 2.42 13.64
N GLN A 447 -12.54 2.74 14.75
CA GLN A 447 -12.63 4.12 15.25
C GLN A 447 -11.26 4.70 15.60
N SER A 448 -10.39 3.91 16.25
CA SER A 448 -9.02 4.32 16.53
C SER A 448 -8.25 4.68 15.26
N ILE A 449 -8.29 3.80 14.26
CA ILE A 449 -7.61 4.00 12.96
C ILE A 449 -8.16 5.24 12.23
N GLN A 450 -9.46 5.51 12.35
CA GLN A 450 -10.08 6.68 11.74
C GLN A 450 -9.63 8.00 12.40
N LEU A 451 -9.45 8.01 13.73
CA LEU A 451 -8.99 9.18 14.48
C LEU A 451 -7.49 9.43 14.31
N ASP A 452 -6.69 8.36 14.30
CA ASP A 452 -5.25 8.42 14.07
C ASP A 452 -4.83 7.24 13.18
N PRO A 453 -4.55 7.49 11.88
CA PRO A 453 -4.15 6.44 10.95
C PRO A 453 -2.70 5.98 11.09
N GLU A 454 -1.88 6.61 11.94
CA GLU A 454 -0.44 6.36 12.05
C GLU A 454 -0.06 5.13 12.89
N PRO A 455 -0.71 4.80 14.03
CA PRO A 455 -0.25 3.73 14.90
C PRO A 455 -0.39 2.34 14.26
N VAL A 456 0.73 1.67 14.04
CA VAL A 456 0.84 0.33 13.44
C VAL A 456 0.07 -0.73 14.25
N ASP A 457 0.13 -0.63 15.58
CA ASP A 457 -0.42 -1.63 16.50
C ASP A 457 -1.93 -1.85 16.32
N ALA A 458 -2.68 -0.80 15.96
CA ALA A 458 -4.12 -0.90 15.74
C ALA A 458 -4.46 -1.75 14.51
N TYR A 459 -3.68 -1.60 13.42
CA TYR A 459 -3.82 -2.42 12.22
C TYR A 459 -3.41 -3.86 12.49
N ALA A 460 -2.26 -4.08 13.13
CA ALA A 460 -1.77 -5.41 13.46
C ALA A 460 -2.78 -6.18 14.33
N LEU A 461 -3.28 -5.58 15.41
CA LEU A 461 -4.27 -6.22 16.28
C LEU A 461 -5.61 -6.46 15.56
N ARG A 462 -6.05 -5.53 14.71
CA ARG A 462 -7.25 -5.73 13.90
C ARG A 462 -7.07 -6.89 12.92
N GLY A 463 -5.89 -7.01 12.31
CA GLY A 463 -5.50 -8.14 11.45
C GLY A 463 -5.53 -9.47 12.20
N GLU A 464 -4.91 -9.55 13.38
CA GLU A 464 -4.94 -10.76 14.22
C GLU A 464 -6.39 -11.17 14.57
N ILE A 465 -7.26 -10.22 14.94
CA ILE A 465 -8.67 -10.52 15.23
C ILE A 465 -9.40 -11.04 13.99
N LEU A 466 -9.15 -10.43 12.82
CA LEU A 466 -9.74 -10.88 11.56
C LEU A 466 -9.25 -12.29 11.17
N PHE A 467 -7.98 -12.61 11.43
CA PHE A 467 -7.44 -13.96 11.26
C PHE A 467 -8.14 -14.98 12.16
N GLU A 468 -8.33 -14.68 13.45
CA GLU A 468 -9.05 -15.55 14.40
C GLU A 468 -10.52 -15.77 13.99
N LEU A 469 -11.14 -14.78 13.34
CA LEU A 469 -12.49 -14.89 12.78
C LEU A 469 -12.56 -15.58 11.41
N GLY A 470 -11.43 -16.01 10.84
CA GLY A 470 -11.36 -16.62 9.50
C GLY A 470 -11.51 -15.63 8.33
N ARG A 471 -11.51 -14.32 8.60
CA ARG A 471 -11.63 -13.24 7.60
C ARG A 471 -10.24 -12.92 7.00
N TYR A 472 -9.64 -13.91 6.36
CA TYR A 472 -8.22 -13.87 5.95
C TYR A 472 -7.88 -12.76 4.95
N ALA A 473 -8.76 -12.46 3.98
CA ALA A 473 -8.53 -11.39 3.01
C ALA A 473 -8.51 -10.00 3.69
N GLU A 474 -9.46 -9.72 4.59
CA GLU A 474 -9.46 -8.46 5.33
C GLU A 474 -8.27 -8.37 6.29
N SER A 475 -7.90 -9.49 6.91
CA SER A 475 -6.69 -9.59 7.73
C SER A 475 -5.44 -9.24 6.92
N LEU A 476 -5.30 -9.78 5.71
CA LEU A 476 -4.16 -9.51 4.82
C LEU A 476 -4.01 -8.02 4.54
N VAL A 477 -5.11 -7.33 4.22
CA VAL A 477 -5.12 -5.87 4.01
C VAL A 477 -4.66 -5.12 5.28
N MET A 478 -5.09 -5.54 6.46
CA MET A 478 -4.64 -4.89 7.70
C MET A 478 -3.13 -5.08 7.94
N PHE A 479 -2.59 -6.27 7.67
CA PHE A 479 -1.14 -6.50 7.77
C PHE A 479 -0.34 -5.78 6.69
N GLU A 480 -0.88 -5.58 5.48
CA GLU A 480 -0.27 -4.70 4.46
C GLU A 480 -0.21 -3.25 4.94
N GLN A 481 -1.28 -2.76 5.56
CA GLN A 481 -1.29 -1.42 6.15
C GLN A 481 -0.30 -1.29 7.31
N ALA A 482 -0.15 -2.33 8.13
CA ALA A 482 0.86 -2.37 9.19
C ALA A 482 2.29 -2.37 8.62
N GLN A 483 2.56 -3.22 7.63
CA GLN A 483 3.86 -3.35 6.94
C GLN A 483 4.26 -2.06 6.20
N ALA A 484 3.31 -1.34 5.61
CA ALA A 484 3.57 -0.07 4.94
C ALA A 484 4.08 1.02 5.90
N ARG A 485 3.72 0.93 7.18
CA ARG A 485 4.08 1.90 8.24
C ARG A 485 5.32 1.48 9.03
N ASP A 486 5.53 0.16 9.18
CA ASP A 486 6.71 -0.42 9.80
C ASP A 486 7.33 -1.49 8.88
N PRO A 487 8.11 -1.05 7.86
CA PRO A 487 8.65 -1.94 6.83
C PRO A 487 9.69 -2.94 7.36
N ASP A 488 10.32 -2.66 8.50
CA ASP A 488 11.41 -3.47 9.04
C ASP A 488 10.91 -4.64 9.90
N ASN A 489 9.60 -4.69 10.18
CA ASN A 489 9.03 -5.72 11.04
C ASN A 489 8.72 -7.02 10.28
N VAL A 490 9.62 -7.98 10.45
CA VAL A 490 9.58 -9.29 9.80
C VAL A 490 8.35 -10.13 10.13
N LEU A 491 7.67 -9.85 11.25
CA LEU A 491 6.52 -10.63 11.69
C LEU A 491 5.33 -10.38 10.76
N TYR A 492 5.15 -9.15 10.25
CA TYR A 492 4.04 -8.85 9.35
C TYR A 492 4.18 -9.59 8.02
N SER A 493 5.37 -9.61 7.43
CA SER A 493 5.63 -10.41 6.21
C SER A 493 5.41 -11.91 6.45
N ALA A 494 5.76 -12.45 7.62
CA ALA A 494 5.49 -13.84 7.96
C ALA A 494 3.99 -14.13 8.14
N ARG A 495 3.24 -13.23 8.81
CA ARG A 495 1.79 -13.30 8.93
C ARG A 495 1.09 -13.20 7.58
N GLN A 496 1.55 -12.30 6.70
CA GLN A 496 1.09 -12.22 5.30
C GLN A 496 1.33 -13.53 4.55
N GLY A 497 2.53 -14.12 4.68
CA GLY A 497 2.81 -15.43 4.07
C GLY A 497 1.88 -16.54 4.56
N ALA A 498 1.55 -16.56 5.85
CA ALA A 498 0.58 -17.49 6.40
C ALA A 498 -0.84 -17.23 5.90
N LEU A 499 -1.26 -15.97 5.81
CA LEU A 499 -2.57 -15.56 5.29
C LEU A 499 -2.73 -15.89 3.81
N LEU A 500 -1.71 -15.59 3.00
CA LEU A 500 -1.66 -15.92 1.58
C LEU A 500 -1.67 -17.44 1.36
N PHE A 501 -0.99 -18.21 2.21
CA PHE A 501 -1.10 -19.67 2.20
C PHE A 501 -2.52 -20.15 2.54
N SER A 502 -3.18 -19.53 3.51
CA SER A 502 -4.59 -19.83 3.85
C SER A 502 -5.59 -19.39 2.78
N LEU A 503 -5.21 -18.46 1.90
CA LEU A 503 -5.99 -18.02 0.75
C LEU A 503 -5.58 -18.75 -0.55
N ASP A 504 -4.71 -19.77 -0.47
CA ASP A 504 -4.18 -20.53 -1.60
C ASP A 504 -3.32 -19.74 -2.63
N HIS A 505 -2.87 -18.53 -2.28
CA HIS A 505 -1.91 -17.73 -3.05
C HIS A 505 -0.46 -18.18 -2.78
N TYR A 506 -0.09 -19.37 -3.26
CA TYR A 506 1.16 -20.02 -2.86
C TYR A 506 2.45 -19.31 -3.31
N GLU A 507 2.50 -18.74 -4.52
CA GLU A 507 3.71 -18.02 -4.99
C GLU A 507 3.94 -16.73 -4.19
N GLU A 508 2.89 -15.94 -4.00
CA GLU A 508 2.94 -14.71 -3.20
C GLU A 508 3.25 -15.01 -1.72
N ALA A 509 2.69 -16.11 -1.18
CA ALA A 509 3.02 -16.60 0.15
C ALA A 509 4.51 -16.92 0.28
N LEU A 510 5.11 -17.54 -0.75
CA LEU A 510 6.53 -17.89 -0.76
C LEU A 510 7.38 -16.62 -0.76
N GLU A 511 7.05 -15.64 -1.59
CA GLU A 511 7.73 -14.34 -1.60
C GLU A 511 7.65 -13.62 -0.25
N ALA A 512 6.46 -13.62 0.39
CA ALA A 512 6.28 -13.01 1.70
C ALA A 512 7.14 -13.70 2.78
N PHE A 513 7.23 -15.03 2.74
CA PHE A 513 8.12 -15.78 3.62
C PHE A 513 9.60 -15.57 3.31
N GLU A 514 10.00 -15.46 2.04
CA GLU A 514 11.39 -15.11 1.67
C GLU A 514 11.77 -13.71 2.16
N ARG A 515 10.85 -12.73 2.05
CA ARG A 515 11.03 -11.38 2.60
C ARG A 515 11.26 -11.42 4.11
N SER A 516 10.48 -12.21 4.85
CA SER A 516 10.69 -12.42 6.29
C SER A 516 12.05 -13.06 6.60
N GLY A 517 12.44 -14.11 5.85
CA GLY A 517 13.69 -14.85 6.06
C GLY A 517 14.97 -14.07 5.75
N ARG A 518 14.91 -13.09 4.83
CA ARG A 518 16.04 -12.19 4.52
C ARG A 518 16.36 -11.21 5.66
N ILE A 519 15.40 -10.93 6.54
CA ILE A 519 15.48 -9.86 7.54
C ILE A 519 15.61 -10.42 8.99
N GLY A 520 15.18 -11.67 9.28
CA GLY A 520 15.30 -12.25 10.62
C GLY A 520 15.23 -13.78 10.71
N PRO A 521 16.25 -14.50 11.24
CA PRO A 521 16.34 -15.97 11.21
C PRO A 521 15.61 -16.74 12.35
N ASN A 522 14.65 -16.15 13.08
CA ASN A 522 14.15 -16.71 14.36
C ASN A 522 12.63 -16.98 14.45
N LEU A 523 11.89 -16.97 13.34
CA LEU A 523 10.44 -17.23 13.35
C LEU A 523 10.11 -18.72 13.12
N THR A 524 10.46 -19.57 14.07
CA THR A 524 10.19 -21.02 14.03
C THR A 524 8.70 -21.38 13.98
N GLU A 525 7.82 -20.49 14.47
CA GLU A 525 6.36 -20.65 14.46
C GLU A 525 5.78 -20.85 13.05
N PHE A 526 6.37 -20.22 12.03
CA PHE A 526 5.87 -20.28 10.65
C PHE A 526 6.55 -21.35 9.78
N SER A 527 7.59 -22.03 10.29
CA SER A 527 8.38 -22.97 9.48
C SER A 527 7.58 -24.18 9.00
N LEU A 528 6.61 -24.66 9.79
CA LEU A 528 5.71 -25.74 9.35
C LEU A 528 4.80 -25.30 8.19
N ILE A 529 4.33 -24.05 8.22
CA ILE A 529 3.51 -23.47 7.15
C ILE A 529 4.36 -23.29 5.88
N GLN A 530 5.59 -22.81 6.01
CA GLN A 530 6.55 -22.71 4.90
C GLN A 530 6.85 -24.08 4.26
N ALA A 531 7.05 -25.12 5.08
CA ALA A 531 7.32 -26.46 4.56
C ALA A 531 6.10 -27.04 3.82
N ARG A 532 4.89 -26.82 4.34
CA ARG A 532 3.63 -27.18 3.66
C ARG A 532 3.41 -26.39 2.38
N LEU A 533 3.80 -25.12 2.36
CA LEU A 533 3.77 -24.28 1.17
C LEU A 533 4.69 -24.83 0.07
N LEU A 534 5.93 -25.19 0.41
CA LEU A 534 6.86 -25.82 -0.53
C LEU A 534 6.31 -27.15 -1.06
N GLN A 535 5.63 -27.92 -0.21
CA GLN A 535 4.92 -29.13 -0.64
C GLN A 535 3.82 -28.83 -1.67
N LYS A 536 3.01 -27.77 -1.46
CA LYS A 536 1.95 -27.35 -2.40
C LYS A 536 2.51 -26.85 -3.74
N LEU A 537 3.66 -26.19 -3.71
CA LEU A 537 4.38 -25.72 -4.91
C LEU A 537 5.16 -26.83 -5.65
N GLY A 538 5.07 -28.10 -5.22
CA GLY A 538 5.79 -29.21 -5.85
C GLY A 538 7.29 -29.27 -5.52
N ARG A 539 7.80 -28.38 -4.65
CA ARG A 539 9.21 -28.32 -4.20
C ARG A 539 9.47 -29.32 -3.08
N HIS A 540 9.23 -30.60 -3.39
CA HIS A 540 9.10 -31.66 -2.40
C HIS A 540 10.39 -31.96 -1.61
N GLU A 541 11.57 -31.96 -2.24
CA GLU A 541 12.84 -32.21 -1.54
C GLU A 541 13.21 -31.06 -0.58
N GLU A 542 12.86 -29.83 -0.94
CA GLU A 542 13.07 -28.66 -0.08
C GLU A 542 12.11 -28.67 1.12
N ALA A 543 10.87 -29.10 0.91
CA ALA A 543 9.91 -29.33 1.98
C ALA A 543 10.41 -30.41 2.97
N LEU A 544 10.94 -31.53 2.46
CA LEU A 544 11.54 -32.58 3.30
C LEU A 544 12.74 -32.08 4.11
N ALA A 545 13.65 -31.33 3.49
CA ALA A 545 14.78 -30.73 4.19
C ALA A 545 14.33 -29.76 5.30
N MET A 546 13.24 -29.02 5.08
CA MET A 546 12.65 -28.12 6.07
C MET A 546 12.00 -28.88 7.22
N PHE A 547 11.26 -29.96 6.93
CA PHE A 547 10.71 -30.85 7.97
C PHE A 547 11.82 -31.45 8.85
N GLU A 548 12.92 -31.94 8.25
CA GLU A 548 14.06 -32.43 9.00
C GLU A 548 14.70 -31.35 9.89
N HIS A 549 14.83 -30.12 9.38
CA HIS A 549 15.35 -29.01 10.16
C HIS A 549 14.47 -28.71 11.38
N ILE A 550 13.14 -28.69 11.20
CA ILE A 550 12.18 -28.50 12.30
C ILE A 550 12.33 -29.64 13.33
N LEU A 551 12.40 -30.89 12.89
CA LEU A 551 12.54 -32.06 13.78
C LEU A 551 13.88 -32.13 14.52
N ARG A 552 14.97 -31.56 13.97
CA ARG A 552 16.24 -31.42 14.70
C ARG A 552 16.11 -30.45 15.88
N GLN A 553 15.23 -29.45 15.78
CA GLN A 553 14.98 -28.47 16.83
C GLN A 553 13.92 -28.96 17.83
N ASP A 554 12.84 -29.56 17.32
CA ASP A 554 11.78 -30.18 18.11
C ASP A 554 11.47 -31.61 17.63
N PRO A 555 12.18 -32.62 18.18
CA PRO A 555 11.97 -34.02 17.82
C PRO A 555 10.60 -34.59 18.23
N LYS A 556 9.79 -33.85 19.00
CA LYS A 556 8.47 -34.27 19.50
C LYS A 556 7.31 -33.62 18.74
N ASN A 557 7.59 -32.91 17.63
CA ASN A 557 6.56 -32.29 16.83
C ASN A 557 5.81 -33.32 15.97
N ALA A 558 4.66 -33.80 16.47
CA ALA A 558 3.83 -34.77 15.77
C ALA A 558 3.35 -34.25 14.41
N ASP A 559 2.92 -32.98 14.32
CA ASP A 559 2.31 -32.45 13.11
C ASP A 559 3.29 -32.41 11.93
N VAL A 560 4.59 -32.29 12.21
CA VAL A 560 5.67 -32.41 11.21
C VAL A 560 5.82 -33.85 10.73
N TYR A 561 5.88 -34.85 11.61
CA TYR A 561 5.97 -36.26 11.21
C TYR A 561 4.78 -36.69 10.34
N PHE A 562 3.57 -36.22 10.65
CA PHE A 562 2.39 -36.49 9.84
C PHE A 562 2.49 -35.85 8.44
N SER A 563 2.86 -34.56 8.40
CA SER A 563 3.01 -33.82 7.13
C SER A 563 4.12 -34.43 6.26
N GLN A 564 5.24 -34.82 6.87
CA GLN A 564 6.36 -35.51 6.22
C GLN A 564 5.93 -36.90 5.71
N GLY A 565 5.25 -37.71 6.52
CA GLY A 565 4.74 -39.02 6.11
C GLY A 565 3.80 -38.93 4.91
N SER A 566 2.85 -38.00 4.92
CA SER A 566 1.94 -37.75 3.79
C SER A 566 2.67 -37.35 2.50
N LEU A 567 3.71 -36.53 2.60
CA LEU A 567 4.54 -36.14 1.45
C LEU A 567 5.32 -37.34 0.89
N LEU A 568 5.93 -38.14 1.76
CA LEU A 568 6.70 -39.32 1.36
C LEU A 568 5.84 -40.39 0.68
N VAL A 569 4.57 -40.56 1.08
CA VAL A 569 3.60 -41.41 0.36
C VAL A 569 3.38 -40.89 -1.07
N THR A 570 3.19 -39.58 -1.24
CA THR A 570 3.02 -38.94 -2.56
C THR A 570 4.24 -39.17 -3.46
N LEU A 571 5.44 -39.13 -2.89
CA LEU A 571 6.70 -39.39 -3.58
C LEU A 571 7.00 -40.88 -3.79
N LYS A 572 6.12 -41.79 -3.35
CA LYS A 572 6.31 -43.25 -3.38
C LYS A 572 7.52 -43.76 -2.57
N ARG A 573 8.01 -42.98 -1.60
CA ARG A 573 9.07 -43.33 -0.64
C ARG A 573 8.47 -44.03 0.57
N TYR A 574 7.84 -45.18 0.34
CA TYR A 574 6.91 -45.79 1.30
C TYR A 574 7.56 -46.27 2.61
N GLU A 575 8.82 -46.74 2.59
CA GLU A 575 9.52 -47.15 3.83
C GLU A 575 9.80 -45.95 4.74
N GLU A 576 10.26 -44.83 4.18
CA GLU A 576 10.48 -43.61 4.96
C GLU A 576 9.16 -43.00 5.45
N ALA A 577 8.10 -43.11 4.65
CA ALA A 577 6.76 -42.73 5.07
C ALA A 577 6.28 -43.55 6.27
N LEU A 578 6.58 -44.85 6.28
CA LEU A 578 6.24 -45.76 7.38
C LEU A 578 6.99 -45.36 8.67
N ASP A 579 8.28 -45.05 8.57
CA ASP A 579 9.09 -44.57 9.71
C ASP A 579 8.53 -43.26 10.31
N ALA A 580 8.17 -42.29 9.46
CA ALA A 580 7.57 -41.02 9.89
C ALA A 580 6.21 -41.23 10.59
N LEU A 581 5.36 -42.09 10.03
CA LEU A 581 4.06 -42.44 10.63
C LEU A 581 4.22 -43.21 11.96
N ASP A 582 5.27 -44.02 12.10
CA ASP A 582 5.57 -44.69 13.37
C ASP A 582 6.01 -43.70 14.46
N GLN A 583 6.82 -42.69 14.11
CA GLN A 583 7.15 -41.60 15.05
C GLN A 583 5.92 -40.76 15.41
N TYR A 584 5.04 -40.46 14.43
CA TYR A 584 3.78 -39.77 14.70
C TYR A 584 2.92 -40.51 15.72
N ARG A 585 2.74 -41.81 15.54
CA ARG A 585 1.92 -42.67 16.40
C ARG A 585 2.49 -42.78 17.82
N LEU A 586 3.81 -42.77 17.99
CA LEU A 586 4.43 -42.73 19.32
C LEU A 586 4.05 -41.46 20.10
N LEU A 587 3.87 -40.35 19.39
CA LEU A 587 3.50 -39.06 19.97
C LEU A 587 1.97 -38.91 20.14
N ARG A 588 1.18 -39.51 19.25
CA ARG A 588 -0.29 -39.55 19.30
C ARG A 588 -0.84 -40.99 19.16
N PRO A 589 -0.79 -41.80 20.22
CA PRO A 589 -1.16 -43.21 20.16
C PRO A 589 -2.65 -43.47 19.95
N ASP A 590 -3.51 -42.49 20.28
CA ASP A 590 -4.97 -42.59 20.17
C ASP A 590 -5.52 -42.09 18.82
N ASP A 591 -4.66 -41.63 17.90
CA ASP A 591 -5.09 -41.17 16.58
C ASP A 591 -5.32 -42.35 15.62
N ILE A 592 -6.60 -42.64 15.39
CA ILE A 592 -7.07 -43.71 14.51
C ILE A 592 -6.67 -43.46 13.06
N ALA A 593 -6.70 -42.20 12.61
CA ALA A 593 -6.42 -41.84 11.23
C ALA A 593 -4.97 -42.16 10.86
N ALA A 594 -4.03 -42.00 11.79
CA ALA A 594 -2.64 -42.38 11.60
C ALA A 594 -2.42 -43.89 11.55
N SER A 595 -3.15 -44.66 12.36
CA SER A 595 -3.12 -46.13 12.29
C SER A 595 -3.66 -46.64 10.96
N CYS A 596 -4.73 -46.02 10.44
CA CYS A 596 -5.25 -46.31 9.11
C CYS A 596 -4.29 -45.91 7.98
N ALA A 597 -3.67 -44.72 8.05
CA ALA A 597 -2.66 -44.26 7.09
C ALA A 597 -1.44 -45.18 7.06
N ARG A 598 -1.00 -45.68 8.22
CA ARG A 598 0.07 -46.68 8.32
C ARG A 598 -0.32 -48.00 7.65
N GLY A 599 -1.54 -48.49 7.90
CA GLY A 599 -2.08 -49.68 7.23
C GLY A 599 -2.12 -49.51 5.71
N GLU A 600 -2.50 -48.33 5.22
CA GLU A 600 -2.52 -47.99 3.79
C GLU A 600 -1.11 -48.01 3.17
N VAL A 601 -0.10 -47.45 3.84
CA VAL A 601 1.31 -47.53 3.39
C VAL A 601 1.81 -48.97 3.35
N LEU A 602 1.47 -49.79 4.34
CA LEU A 602 1.82 -51.23 4.35
C LEU A 602 1.16 -51.99 3.18
N MET A 603 -0.06 -51.62 2.77
CA MET A 603 -0.68 -52.17 1.56
C MET A 603 0.11 -51.80 0.30
N LEU A 604 0.56 -50.55 0.18
CA LEU A 604 1.37 -50.08 -0.95
C LEU A 604 2.75 -50.78 -1.01
N LEU A 605 3.30 -51.17 0.14
CA LEU A 605 4.50 -52.01 0.26
C LEU A 605 4.24 -53.51 0.04
N ASN A 606 3.00 -53.91 -0.25
CA ASN A 606 2.56 -55.30 -0.37
C ASN A 606 2.81 -56.15 0.90
N ARG A 607 2.83 -55.51 2.07
CA ARG A 607 2.90 -56.15 3.40
C ARG A 607 1.49 -56.36 3.95
N LEU A 608 0.70 -57.12 3.20
CA LEU A 608 -0.76 -57.24 3.36
C LEU A 608 -1.17 -57.84 4.71
N GLU A 609 -0.42 -58.81 5.24
CA GLU A 609 -0.69 -59.43 6.54
C GLU A 609 -0.51 -58.43 7.70
N GLU A 610 0.51 -57.58 7.64
CA GLU A 610 0.76 -56.55 8.65
C GLU A 610 -0.28 -55.42 8.55
N ALA A 611 -0.68 -55.06 7.33
CA ALA A 611 -1.77 -54.10 7.13
C ALA A 611 -3.09 -54.63 7.71
N LEU A 612 -3.39 -55.92 7.50
CA LEU A 612 -4.58 -56.57 8.04
C LEU A 612 -4.61 -56.52 9.56
N GLU A 613 -3.49 -56.84 10.23
CA GLU A 613 -3.38 -56.81 11.69
C GLU A 613 -3.67 -55.41 12.26
N ILE A 614 -3.22 -54.36 11.56
CA ILE A 614 -3.47 -52.97 11.94
C ILE A 614 -4.94 -52.60 11.81
N PHE A 615 -5.59 -52.92 10.69
CA PHE A 615 -7.02 -52.64 10.54
C PHE A 615 -7.86 -53.45 11.54
N GLU A 616 -7.49 -54.68 11.85
CA GLU A 616 -8.15 -55.48 12.90
C GLU A 616 -7.93 -54.93 14.31
N GLN A 617 -6.76 -54.35 14.58
CA GLN A 617 -6.51 -53.66 15.83
C GLN A 617 -7.35 -52.38 15.95
N VAL A 618 -7.45 -51.59 14.87
CA VAL A 618 -8.30 -50.39 14.82
C VAL A 618 -9.77 -50.77 15.04
N ILE A 619 -10.27 -51.78 14.33
CA ILE A 619 -11.66 -52.25 14.45
C ILE A 619 -11.96 -52.81 15.86
N ARG A 620 -11.01 -53.51 16.49
CA ARG A 620 -11.17 -53.99 17.87
C ARG A 620 -11.36 -52.84 18.87
N ASN A 621 -10.64 -51.75 18.67
CA ASN A 621 -10.69 -50.59 19.56
C ASN A 621 -11.83 -49.63 19.19
N HIS A 622 -12.18 -49.56 17.90
CA HIS A 622 -13.19 -48.68 17.32
C HIS A 622 -14.08 -49.47 16.33
N PRO A 623 -15.06 -50.22 16.84
CA PRO A 623 -15.87 -51.14 16.02
C PRO A 623 -16.66 -50.47 14.90
N ASN A 624 -16.88 -49.16 14.99
CA ASN A 624 -17.68 -48.37 14.05
C ASN A 624 -16.82 -47.59 13.03
N ASP A 625 -15.49 -47.76 13.00
CA ASP A 625 -14.64 -47.06 12.03
C ASP A 625 -14.80 -47.62 10.62
N SER A 626 -15.58 -46.92 9.79
CA SER A 626 -15.93 -47.35 8.43
C SER A 626 -14.72 -47.46 7.49
N ARG A 627 -13.70 -46.62 7.70
CA ARG A 627 -12.49 -46.58 6.87
C ARG A 627 -11.62 -47.82 7.11
N ALA A 628 -11.42 -48.22 8.36
CA ALA A 628 -10.70 -49.43 8.73
C ALA A 628 -11.40 -50.70 8.21
N HIS A 629 -12.73 -50.77 8.29
CA HIS A 629 -13.51 -51.87 7.70
C HIS A 629 -13.37 -51.95 6.17
N ALA A 630 -13.43 -50.81 5.48
CA ALA A 630 -13.26 -50.75 4.03
C ALA A 630 -11.86 -51.20 3.59
N PHE A 631 -10.81 -50.76 4.28
CA PHE A 631 -9.44 -51.18 3.99
C PHE A 631 -9.18 -52.65 4.35
N LYS A 632 -9.69 -53.13 5.49
CA LYS A 632 -9.65 -54.56 5.85
C LYS A 632 -10.24 -55.42 4.72
N LYS A 633 -11.42 -55.06 4.21
CA LYS A 633 -12.08 -55.76 3.10
C LYS A 633 -11.20 -55.79 1.84
N LYS A 634 -10.56 -54.68 1.49
CA LYS A 634 -9.62 -54.62 0.35
C LYS A 634 -8.42 -55.55 0.54
N VAL A 635 -7.85 -55.61 1.75
CA VAL A 635 -6.72 -56.49 2.08
C VAL A 635 -7.11 -57.97 2.08
N GLU A 636 -8.26 -58.32 2.65
CA GLU A 636 -8.77 -59.71 2.67
C GLU A 636 -9.08 -60.22 1.26
N LEU A 637 -9.60 -59.36 0.38
CA LEU A 637 -9.80 -59.65 -1.03
C LEU A 637 -8.48 -59.90 -1.76
N ALA A 638 -7.46 -59.05 -1.51
CA ALA A 638 -6.12 -59.21 -2.08
C ALA A 638 -5.42 -60.49 -1.57
N LEU A 639 -5.71 -60.94 -0.35
CA LEU A 639 -5.19 -62.17 0.26
C LEU A 639 -6.00 -63.43 -0.10
N GLY A 640 -7.10 -63.31 -0.84
CA GLY A 640 -7.92 -64.44 -1.28
C GLY A 640 -8.66 -65.19 -0.16
N ARG A 641 -9.01 -64.51 0.95
CA ARG A 641 -9.72 -65.14 2.08
C ARG A 641 -11.25 -65.05 1.88
N PRO A 642 -12.01 -66.16 2.00
CA PRO A 642 -13.45 -66.16 1.77
C PRO A 642 -14.22 -65.50 2.93
N HIS A 643 -15.21 -64.68 2.57
CA HIS A 643 -16.06 -63.94 3.50
C HIS A 643 -16.88 -64.87 4.43
N GLN A 644 -16.78 -64.66 5.74
CA GLN A 644 -17.85 -65.03 6.67
C GLN A 644 -18.88 -63.90 6.66
N GLU A 645 -20.07 -64.18 6.14
CA GLU A 645 -21.25 -63.33 6.28
C GLU A 645 -21.55 -63.12 7.78
N VAL A 646 -21.20 -61.95 8.29
CA VAL A 646 -21.83 -61.41 9.50
C VAL A 646 -22.97 -60.53 9.00
N THR A 647 -24.18 -61.00 9.24
CA THR A 647 -25.45 -60.28 9.14
C THR A 647 -25.35 -58.89 9.78
N VAL A 648 -25.14 -57.86 8.94
CA VAL A 648 -25.43 -56.46 9.25
C VAL A 648 -26.15 -55.87 8.03
N GLU A 649 -27.29 -56.46 7.69
CA GLU A 649 -28.10 -56.08 6.53
C GLU A 649 -29.14 -54.99 6.86
N ARG A 650 -28.91 -54.18 7.90
CA ARG A 650 -29.82 -53.09 8.30
C ARG A 650 -29.18 -51.72 8.54
N ASP A 651 -27.85 -51.63 8.63
CA ASP A 651 -27.14 -50.35 8.79
C ASP A 651 -26.40 -49.90 7.51
N VAL A 652 -26.43 -50.72 6.44
CA VAL A 652 -25.82 -50.39 5.13
C VAL A 652 -26.59 -49.31 4.38
N LEU A 653 -27.85 -49.02 4.76
CA LEU A 653 -28.58 -47.86 4.24
C LEU A 653 -28.09 -46.52 4.79
N GLN A 654 -27.24 -46.52 5.81
CA GLN A 654 -26.77 -45.30 6.48
C GLN A 654 -25.49 -44.71 5.88
N SER A 655 -24.82 -45.40 4.95
CA SER A 655 -23.56 -44.92 4.35
C SER A 655 -23.68 -44.66 2.85
N HIS A 656 -23.88 -43.38 2.51
CA HIS A 656 -23.62 -42.74 1.21
C HIS A 656 -24.49 -43.20 0.02
N VAL A 657 -25.56 -42.44 -0.21
CA VAL A 657 -26.17 -42.33 -1.55
C VAL A 657 -25.51 -41.15 -2.25
N ASP A 658 -24.36 -41.40 -2.90
CA ASP A 658 -23.61 -40.38 -3.63
C ASP A 658 -24.26 -40.05 -4.98
N SER A 659 -24.38 -38.76 -5.29
CA SER A 659 -24.93 -38.23 -6.56
C SER A 659 -24.35 -38.91 -7.81
N PHE A 660 -23.03 -39.16 -7.80
CA PHE A 660 -22.33 -39.81 -8.92
C PHE A 660 -22.65 -41.30 -9.07
N VAL A 661 -22.87 -42.03 -7.96
CA VAL A 661 -23.26 -43.45 -7.98
C VAL A 661 -24.67 -43.60 -8.55
N LEU A 662 -25.57 -42.70 -8.15
CA LEU A 662 -26.94 -42.65 -8.66
C LEU A 662 -27.01 -42.35 -10.17
N GLN A 663 -26.27 -41.34 -10.66
CA GLN A 663 -26.27 -41.01 -12.09
C GLN A 663 -25.65 -42.13 -12.95
N LYS A 664 -24.58 -42.77 -12.46
CA LYS A 664 -23.95 -43.91 -13.14
C LYS A 664 -24.89 -45.11 -13.26
N GLU A 665 -25.66 -45.43 -12.22
CA GLU A 665 -26.63 -46.53 -12.25
C GLU A 665 -27.77 -46.29 -13.26
N VAL A 666 -28.14 -45.03 -13.52
CA VAL A 666 -29.10 -44.67 -14.59
C VAL A 666 -28.46 -44.80 -15.98
N LEU A 667 -27.24 -44.28 -16.17
CA LEU A 667 -26.48 -44.38 -17.43
C LEU A 667 -26.19 -45.83 -17.83
N GLU A 668 -25.96 -46.72 -16.84
CA GLU A 668 -25.80 -48.16 -17.04
C GLU A 668 -27.13 -48.91 -17.23
N GLY A 669 -28.28 -48.21 -17.20
CA GLY A 669 -29.61 -48.78 -17.40
C GLY A 669 -30.10 -49.67 -16.25
N LYS A 670 -29.49 -49.57 -15.06
CA LYS A 670 -29.76 -50.43 -13.91
C LYS A 670 -30.93 -49.95 -13.04
N LYS A 671 -31.21 -48.65 -13.02
CA LYS A 671 -32.33 -48.03 -12.29
C LYS A 671 -32.93 -46.85 -13.06
N SER A 672 -34.21 -46.56 -12.83
CA SER A 672 -34.84 -45.33 -13.33
C SER A 672 -34.69 -44.17 -12.32
N TYR A 673 -34.86 -42.93 -12.79
CA TYR A 673 -34.87 -41.75 -11.90
C TYR A 673 -35.97 -41.81 -10.83
N GLU A 674 -37.10 -42.48 -11.09
CA GLU A 674 -38.18 -42.67 -10.11
C GLU A 674 -37.81 -43.70 -9.03
N ASP A 675 -37.06 -44.76 -9.38
CA ASP A 675 -36.58 -45.74 -8.40
C ASP A 675 -35.60 -45.08 -7.42
N ILE A 676 -34.72 -44.22 -7.94
CA ILE A 676 -33.77 -43.43 -7.14
C ILE A 676 -34.50 -42.44 -6.23
N LEU A 677 -35.55 -41.80 -6.73
CA LEU A 677 -36.37 -40.89 -5.94
C LEU A 677 -37.03 -41.63 -4.76
N SER A 678 -37.52 -42.86 -4.98
CA SER A 678 -38.09 -43.69 -3.92
C SER A 678 -37.05 -44.10 -2.86
N GLU A 679 -35.82 -44.41 -3.26
CA GLU A 679 -34.72 -44.72 -2.32
C GLU A 679 -34.33 -43.50 -1.47
N LEU A 680 -34.28 -42.31 -2.09
CA LEU A 680 -34.03 -41.05 -1.39
C LEU A 680 -35.18 -40.68 -0.43
N ASP A 681 -36.43 -40.95 -0.81
CA ASP A 681 -37.59 -40.78 0.07
C ASP A 681 -37.51 -41.70 1.30
N GLU A 682 -37.04 -42.94 1.13
CA GLU A 682 -36.83 -43.87 2.26
C GLU A 682 -35.65 -43.42 3.13
N ALA A 683 -34.53 -42.99 2.53
CA ALA A 683 -33.39 -42.44 3.26
C ALA A 683 -33.77 -41.20 4.08
N LEU A 684 -34.57 -40.28 3.52
CA LEU A 684 -35.06 -39.08 4.21
C LEU A 684 -36.12 -39.38 5.28
N ARG A 685 -36.85 -40.51 5.18
CA ARG A 685 -37.70 -40.97 6.30
C ARG A 685 -36.87 -41.44 7.50
N LEU A 686 -35.67 -41.97 7.25
CA LEU A 686 -34.77 -42.47 8.29
C LEU A 686 -33.92 -41.35 8.89
N ASP A 687 -33.44 -40.43 8.05
CA ASP A 687 -32.73 -39.21 8.45
C ASP A 687 -33.21 -38.01 7.63
N PHE A 688 -34.25 -37.36 8.15
CA PHE A 688 -34.85 -36.18 7.52
C PHE A 688 -33.93 -34.95 7.54
N THR A 689 -32.87 -34.96 8.35
CA THR A 689 -31.99 -33.79 8.47
C THR A 689 -30.78 -33.85 7.55
N ASN A 690 -30.65 -34.89 6.73
CA ASN A 690 -29.47 -35.09 5.90
C ASN A 690 -29.42 -34.14 4.69
N PRO A 691 -28.49 -33.17 4.65
CA PRO A 691 -28.46 -32.18 3.58
C PRO A 691 -28.07 -32.76 2.22
N SER A 692 -27.24 -33.80 2.19
CA SER A 692 -26.82 -34.46 0.95
C SER A 692 -27.98 -35.19 0.28
N HIS A 693 -28.83 -35.87 1.06
CA HIS A 693 -30.02 -36.55 0.53
C HIS A 693 -31.05 -35.57 -0.04
N HIS A 694 -31.30 -34.45 0.63
CA HIS A 694 -32.17 -33.40 0.10
C HIS A 694 -31.59 -32.76 -1.18
N ASN A 695 -30.29 -32.49 -1.23
CA ASN A 695 -29.64 -31.97 -2.44
C ASN A 695 -29.75 -32.96 -3.62
N ASN A 696 -29.46 -34.24 -3.38
CA ASN A 696 -29.55 -35.27 -4.42
C ASN A 696 -30.99 -35.46 -4.89
N ARG A 697 -31.96 -35.43 -3.97
CA ARG A 697 -33.39 -35.51 -4.30
C ARG A 697 -33.85 -34.33 -5.15
N GLY A 698 -33.46 -33.10 -4.79
CA GLY A 698 -33.73 -31.91 -5.60
C GLY A 698 -33.14 -32.01 -7.02
N THR A 699 -31.92 -32.52 -7.16
CA THR A 699 -31.26 -32.74 -8.46
C THR A 699 -31.99 -33.78 -9.31
N ILE A 700 -32.45 -34.89 -8.72
CA ILE A 700 -33.24 -35.90 -9.45
C ILE A 700 -34.60 -35.32 -9.88
N LEU A 701 -35.26 -34.55 -9.02
CA LEU A 701 -36.50 -33.85 -9.36
C LEU A 701 -36.30 -32.86 -10.54
N PHE A 702 -35.16 -32.16 -10.58
CA PHE A 702 -34.78 -31.31 -11.71
C PHE A 702 -34.63 -32.13 -13.01
N LEU A 703 -33.93 -33.26 -12.98
CA LEU A 703 -33.77 -34.14 -14.16
C LEU A 703 -35.12 -34.73 -14.64
N LEU A 704 -36.05 -34.98 -13.73
CA LEU A 704 -37.43 -35.37 -14.03
C LEU A 704 -38.30 -34.21 -14.54
N LYS A 705 -37.74 -33.01 -14.70
CA LYS A 705 -38.44 -31.76 -15.09
C LYS A 705 -39.54 -31.34 -14.10
N ARG A 706 -39.45 -31.78 -12.85
CA ARG A 706 -40.36 -31.41 -11.74
C ARG A 706 -39.82 -30.18 -11.00
N TYR A 707 -39.63 -29.08 -11.74
CA TYR A 707 -38.88 -27.91 -11.29
C TYR A 707 -39.43 -27.26 -10.01
N GLN A 708 -40.75 -27.16 -9.87
CA GLN A 708 -41.39 -26.58 -8.68
C GLN A 708 -41.13 -27.40 -7.41
N GLU A 709 -41.10 -28.73 -7.54
CA GLU A 709 -40.80 -29.62 -6.42
C GLU A 709 -39.31 -29.60 -6.07
N ALA A 710 -38.43 -29.53 -7.08
CA ALA A 710 -37.00 -29.35 -6.86
C ALA A 710 -36.69 -28.03 -6.14
N LEU A 711 -37.33 -26.93 -6.55
CA LEU A 711 -37.17 -25.62 -5.90
C LEU A 711 -37.65 -25.64 -4.44
N ALA A 712 -38.81 -26.26 -4.18
CA ALA A 712 -39.32 -26.41 -2.82
C ALA A 712 -38.38 -27.23 -1.94
N GLU A 713 -37.77 -28.29 -2.50
CA GLU A 713 -36.82 -29.13 -1.78
C GLU A 713 -35.52 -28.39 -1.44
N PHE A 714 -34.96 -27.65 -2.39
CA PHE A 714 -33.77 -26.83 -2.16
C PHE A 714 -34.05 -25.72 -1.14
N GLN A 715 -35.24 -25.10 -1.18
CA GLN A 715 -35.60 -24.07 -0.21
C GLN A 715 -35.84 -24.64 1.19
N LEU A 716 -36.41 -25.84 1.28
CA LEU A 716 -36.57 -26.56 2.54
C LEU A 716 -35.22 -26.79 3.20
N ILE A 717 -34.23 -27.32 2.48
CA ILE A 717 -32.92 -27.59 3.08
C ILE A 717 -32.15 -26.32 3.42
N LEU A 718 -32.27 -25.25 2.62
CA LEU A 718 -31.63 -23.96 2.91
C LEU A 718 -32.17 -23.28 4.17
N ASN A 719 -33.39 -23.61 4.61
CA ASN A 719 -33.89 -23.13 5.92
C ASN A 719 -33.12 -23.73 7.10
N PHE A 720 -32.57 -24.93 6.94
CA PHE A 720 -31.79 -25.62 7.98
C PHE A 720 -30.28 -25.44 7.77
N HIS A 721 -29.82 -25.40 6.52
CA HIS A 721 -28.42 -25.29 6.12
C HIS A 721 -28.24 -24.14 5.10
N PRO A 722 -28.37 -22.88 5.54
CA PRO A 722 -28.32 -21.72 4.65
C PRO A 722 -26.98 -21.53 3.94
N HIS A 723 -25.91 -22.15 4.47
CA HIS A 723 -24.54 -22.04 3.95
C HIS A 723 -24.12 -23.19 3.03
N TYR A 724 -25.08 -23.98 2.50
CA TYR A 724 -24.75 -25.10 1.62
C TYR A 724 -24.64 -24.65 0.14
N ALA A 725 -23.42 -24.33 -0.29
CA ALA A 725 -23.13 -23.74 -1.60
C ALA A 725 -23.70 -24.54 -2.80
N LEU A 726 -23.53 -25.87 -2.80
CA LEU A 726 -24.00 -26.74 -3.89
C LEU A 726 -25.53 -26.70 -4.08
N VAL A 727 -26.28 -26.50 -2.98
CA VAL A 727 -27.74 -26.35 -3.07
C VAL A 727 -28.13 -25.02 -3.69
N HIS A 728 -27.42 -23.93 -3.39
CA HIS A 728 -27.66 -22.64 -4.05
C HIS A 728 -27.34 -22.70 -5.55
N GLN A 729 -26.26 -23.38 -5.94
CA GLN A 729 -25.93 -23.61 -7.35
C GLN A 729 -27.03 -24.42 -8.06
N ASN A 730 -27.47 -25.55 -7.50
CA ASN A 730 -28.53 -26.35 -8.11
C ASN A 730 -29.90 -25.62 -8.11
N LYS A 731 -30.18 -24.81 -7.09
CA LYS A 731 -31.34 -23.92 -7.06
C LYS A 731 -31.30 -22.90 -8.20
N GLY A 732 -30.14 -22.30 -8.47
CA GLY A 732 -29.93 -21.39 -9.60
C GLY A 732 -30.30 -22.04 -10.93
N ARG A 733 -29.86 -23.29 -11.16
CA ARG A 733 -30.19 -24.06 -12.37
C ARG A 733 -31.70 -24.26 -12.55
N VAL A 734 -32.40 -24.62 -11.47
CA VAL A 734 -33.87 -24.76 -11.48
C VAL A 734 -34.55 -23.42 -11.81
N LEU A 735 -34.06 -22.32 -11.22
CA LEU A 735 -34.62 -20.98 -11.44
C LEU A 735 -34.43 -20.51 -12.89
N VAL A 736 -33.33 -20.88 -13.56
CA VAL A 736 -33.13 -20.62 -15.00
C VAL A 736 -34.21 -21.30 -15.85
N GLU A 737 -34.51 -22.58 -15.59
CA GLU A 737 -35.57 -23.31 -16.29
C GLU A 737 -36.98 -22.74 -16.01
N LEU A 738 -37.17 -22.15 -14.82
CA LEU A 738 -38.39 -21.44 -14.45
C LEU A 738 -38.46 -19.99 -14.98
N GLN A 739 -37.44 -19.53 -15.72
CA GLN A 739 -37.31 -18.17 -16.26
C GLN A 739 -37.22 -17.06 -15.20
N CYS A 740 -36.83 -17.42 -13.96
CA CYS A 740 -36.58 -16.47 -12.87
C CYS A 740 -35.11 -16.04 -12.86
N TYR A 741 -34.67 -15.31 -13.88
CA TYR A 741 -33.25 -15.07 -14.14
C TYR A 741 -32.52 -14.26 -13.05
N GLU A 742 -33.15 -13.23 -12.48
CA GLU A 742 -32.53 -12.44 -11.40
C GLU A 742 -32.36 -13.24 -10.11
N GLU A 743 -33.34 -14.08 -9.77
CA GLU A 743 -33.23 -14.98 -8.61
C GLU A 743 -32.18 -16.07 -8.84
N ALA A 744 -32.02 -16.52 -10.10
CA ALA A 744 -30.99 -17.46 -10.48
C ALA A 744 -29.58 -16.86 -10.33
N LEU A 745 -29.38 -15.62 -10.79
CA LEU A 745 -28.12 -14.89 -10.60
C LEU A 745 -27.81 -14.72 -9.11
N ALA A 746 -28.77 -14.29 -8.30
CA ALA A 746 -28.59 -14.17 -6.85
C ALA A 746 -28.25 -15.52 -6.18
N ALA A 747 -28.83 -16.63 -6.66
CA ALA A 747 -28.49 -17.96 -6.16
C ALA A 747 -27.08 -18.39 -6.56
N TYR A 748 -26.61 -18.06 -7.77
CA TYR A 748 -25.23 -18.31 -8.18
C TYR A 748 -24.23 -17.45 -7.42
N GLU A 749 -24.52 -16.16 -7.20
CA GLU A 749 -23.69 -15.26 -6.39
C GLU A 749 -23.57 -15.76 -4.94
N GLU A 750 -24.68 -16.20 -4.34
CA GLU A 750 -24.65 -16.76 -2.99
C GLU A 750 -23.88 -18.10 -2.96
N ALA A 751 -24.00 -18.94 -4.00
CA ALA A 751 -23.19 -20.15 -4.12
C ALA A 751 -21.68 -19.83 -4.20
N GLN A 752 -21.28 -18.82 -4.97
CA GLN A 752 -19.89 -18.36 -5.05
C GLN A 752 -19.38 -17.77 -3.75
N ARG A 753 -20.22 -17.00 -3.05
CA ARG A 753 -19.88 -16.41 -1.75
C ARG A 753 -19.60 -17.49 -0.70
N LEU A 754 -20.33 -18.60 -0.78
CA LEU A 754 -20.23 -19.73 0.15
C LEU A 754 -19.09 -20.68 -0.21
N ASP A 755 -18.91 -20.98 -1.50
CA ASP A 755 -17.83 -21.81 -2.03
C ASP A 755 -17.39 -21.30 -3.42
N PRO A 756 -16.29 -20.53 -3.50
CA PRO A 756 -15.80 -19.99 -4.76
C PRO A 756 -15.05 -21.03 -5.62
N THR A 757 -14.90 -22.27 -5.14
CA THR A 757 -14.12 -23.30 -5.87
C THR A 757 -14.96 -24.11 -6.87
N ILE A 758 -16.27 -23.89 -6.89
CA ILE A 758 -17.21 -24.64 -7.74
C ILE A 758 -17.23 -24.05 -9.16
N ALA A 759 -16.36 -24.57 -10.04
CA ALA A 759 -16.26 -24.13 -11.45
C ALA A 759 -17.60 -24.18 -12.21
N GLU A 760 -18.44 -25.18 -11.94
CA GLU A 760 -19.76 -25.34 -12.56
C GLU A 760 -20.70 -24.14 -12.27
N THR A 761 -20.53 -23.44 -11.15
CA THR A 761 -21.30 -22.23 -10.83
C THR A 761 -20.98 -21.11 -11.80
N TYR A 762 -19.69 -20.88 -12.10
CA TYR A 762 -19.23 -19.86 -13.03
C TYR A 762 -19.64 -20.18 -14.46
N LEU A 763 -19.63 -21.46 -14.86
CA LEU A 763 -20.11 -21.89 -16.17
C LEU A 763 -21.59 -21.54 -16.35
N ASN A 764 -22.44 -22.00 -15.42
CA ASN A 764 -23.89 -21.80 -15.49
C ASN A 764 -24.29 -20.31 -15.38
N GLN A 765 -23.61 -19.53 -14.53
CA GLN A 765 -23.87 -18.10 -14.42
C GLN A 765 -23.41 -17.36 -15.68
N GLY A 766 -22.23 -17.66 -16.21
CA GLY A 766 -21.72 -17.03 -17.42
C GLY A 766 -22.62 -17.31 -18.64
N GLU A 767 -23.12 -18.53 -18.79
CA GLU A 767 -24.08 -18.88 -19.84
C GLU A 767 -25.40 -18.11 -19.69
N LEU A 768 -25.91 -17.97 -18.46
CA LEU A 768 -27.10 -17.17 -18.19
C LEU A 768 -26.86 -15.69 -18.54
N LEU A 769 -25.71 -15.14 -18.15
CA LEU A 769 -25.35 -13.75 -18.46
C LEU A 769 -25.24 -13.52 -19.98
N CYS A 770 -24.68 -14.47 -20.73
CA CYS A 770 -24.69 -14.43 -22.20
C CYS A 770 -26.11 -14.42 -22.77
N ARG A 771 -27.04 -15.25 -22.25
CA ARG A 771 -28.46 -15.25 -22.66
C ARG A 771 -29.16 -13.93 -22.35
N LEU A 772 -28.69 -13.20 -21.34
CA LEU A 772 -29.17 -11.87 -20.96
C LEU A 772 -28.43 -10.73 -21.67
N GLU A 773 -27.54 -11.04 -22.63
CA GLU A 773 -26.71 -10.08 -23.35
C GLU A 773 -25.77 -9.25 -22.44
N ARG A 774 -25.50 -9.74 -21.22
CA ARG A 774 -24.59 -9.12 -20.23
C ARG A 774 -23.16 -9.63 -20.42
N TYR A 775 -22.60 -9.40 -21.61
CA TYR A 775 -21.36 -10.04 -22.06
C TYR A 775 -20.10 -9.67 -21.26
N GLU A 776 -20.01 -8.43 -20.75
CA GLU A 776 -18.86 -8.02 -19.91
C GLU A 776 -18.83 -8.76 -18.57
N GLU A 777 -20.01 -8.94 -17.96
CA GLU A 777 -20.15 -9.69 -16.71
C GLU A 777 -19.93 -11.19 -16.95
N ALA A 778 -20.41 -11.72 -18.08
CA ALA A 778 -20.12 -13.08 -18.50
C ALA A 778 -18.62 -13.30 -18.70
N LEU A 779 -17.92 -12.36 -19.34
CA LEU A 779 -16.47 -12.41 -19.53
C LEU A 779 -15.73 -12.49 -18.19
N ALA A 780 -16.06 -11.61 -17.25
CA ALA A 780 -15.47 -11.64 -15.91
C ALA A 780 -15.78 -12.96 -15.17
N THR A 781 -17.01 -13.46 -15.29
CA THR A 781 -17.44 -14.72 -14.65
C THR A 781 -16.67 -15.92 -15.20
N PHE A 782 -16.53 -16.03 -16.52
CA PHE A 782 -15.77 -17.12 -17.14
C PHE A 782 -14.26 -17.02 -16.87
N GLN A 783 -13.70 -15.81 -16.80
CA GLN A 783 -12.30 -15.60 -16.38
C GLN A 783 -12.04 -16.16 -14.98
N HIS A 784 -12.95 -15.90 -14.03
CA HIS A 784 -12.85 -16.47 -12.67
C HIS A 784 -13.00 -18.00 -12.71
N GLY A 785 -13.96 -18.53 -13.47
CA GLY A 785 -14.12 -19.99 -13.63
C GLY A 785 -12.86 -20.68 -14.17
N VAL A 786 -12.16 -20.05 -15.12
CA VAL A 786 -10.91 -20.56 -15.71
C VAL A 786 -9.69 -20.39 -14.78
N GLN A 787 -9.70 -19.44 -13.85
CA GLN A 787 -8.65 -19.29 -12.83
C GLN A 787 -8.62 -20.45 -11.82
N LEU A 788 -9.73 -21.19 -11.68
CA LEU A 788 -9.82 -22.38 -10.82
C LEU A 788 -9.07 -23.61 -11.38
N GLU A 789 -8.42 -23.49 -12.54
CA GLU A 789 -7.68 -24.57 -13.20
C GLU A 789 -8.51 -25.84 -13.46
N THR A 790 -9.82 -25.66 -13.66
CA THR A 790 -10.79 -26.72 -13.95
C THR A 790 -10.43 -27.55 -15.19
N SER A 791 -10.85 -28.82 -15.21
CA SER A 791 -10.77 -29.68 -16.40
C SER A 791 -11.95 -29.47 -17.36
N ASP A 792 -12.88 -28.58 -17.04
CA ASP A 792 -14.06 -28.32 -17.86
C ASP A 792 -13.71 -27.46 -19.08
N ALA A 793 -13.56 -28.11 -20.23
CA ALA A 793 -13.18 -27.49 -21.49
C ALA A 793 -14.22 -26.44 -21.97
N GLN A 794 -15.48 -26.55 -21.56
CA GLN A 794 -16.54 -25.62 -21.98
C GLN A 794 -16.31 -24.20 -21.45
N LEU A 795 -15.73 -24.07 -20.25
CA LEU A 795 -15.36 -22.76 -19.68
C LEU A 795 -14.30 -22.05 -20.53
N TYR A 796 -13.29 -22.78 -21.00
CA TYR A 796 -12.25 -22.24 -21.86
C TYR A 796 -12.81 -21.89 -23.25
N TYR A 797 -13.69 -22.74 -23.79
CA TYR A 797 -14.40 -22.48 -25.04
C TYR A 797 -15.20 -21.17 -24.98
N ASN A 798 -16.09 -21.04 -23.98
CA ASN A 798 -16.96 -19.88 -23.82
C ASN A 798 -16.15 -18.59 -23.58
N LEU A 799 -15.07 -18.68 -22.79
CA LEU A 799 -14.18 -17.54 -22.56
C LEU A 799 -13.45 -17.12 -23.85
N GLY A 800 -12.88 -18.08 -24.59
CA GLY A 800 -12.19 -17.80 -25.85
C GLY A 800 -13.13 -17.19 -26.90
N ALA A 801 -14.36 -17.68 -26.98
CA ALA A 801 -15.39 -17.15 -27.88
C ALA A 801 -15.77 -15.71 -27.53
N LEU A 802 -15.96 -15.39 -26.24
CA LEU A 802 -16.21 -14.02 -25.80
C LEU A 802 -15.01 -13.11 -26.04
N LEU A 803 -13.79 -13.57 -25.75
CA LEU A 803 -12.57 -12.78 -26.01
C LEU A 803 -12.43 -12.43 -27.50
N ARG A 804 -12.70 -13.38 -28.40
CA ARG A 804 -12.74 -13.14 -29.85
C ARG A 804 -13.84 -12.12 -30.21
N MET A 805 -15.03 -12.23 -29.61
CA MET A 805 -16.12 -11.26 -29.80
C MET A 805 -15.73 -9.83 -29.33
N PHE A 806 -14.86 -9.72 -28.33
CA PHE A 806 -14.29 -8.44 -27.85
C PHE A 806 -13.00 -8.03 -28.59
N GLU A 807 -12.65 -8.65 -29.72
CA GLU A 807 -11.43 -8.38 -30.52
C GLU A 807 -10.13 -8.57 -29.72
N ARG A 808 -10.13 -9.45 -28.70
CA ARG A 808 -8.97 -9.79 -27.86
C ARG A 808 -8.34 -11.10 -28.31
N ASP A 809 -7.94 -11.16 -29.58
CA ASP A 809 -7.54 -12.40 -30.26
C ASP A 809 -6.30 -13.06 -29.68
N ASP A 810 -5.28 -12.28 -29.29
CA ASP A 810 -4.07 -12.83 -28.65
C ASP A 810 -4.38 -13.51 -27.30
N GLU A 811 -5.36 -12.98 -26.55
CA GLU A 811 -5.79 -13.59 -25.30
C GLU A 811 -6.63 -14.84 -25.55
N ALA A 812 -7.52 -14.81 -26.55
CA ALA A 812 -8.29 -15.97 -26.98
C ALA A 812 -7.36 -17.14 -27.42
N ILE A 813 -6.31 -16.84 -28.19
CA ILE A 813 -5.27 -17.81 -28.59
C ILE A 813 -4.64 -18.47 -27.35
N ASN A 814 -4.33 -17.68 -26.32
CA ASN A 814 -3.73 -18.21 -25.09
C ASN A 814 -4.72 -19.06 -24.28
N ILE A 815 -6.00 -18.68 -24.23
CA ILE A 815 -7.04 -19.48 -23.58
C ILE A 815 -7.24 -20.82 -24.29
N TYR A 816 -7.29 -20.85 -25.62
CA TYR A 816 -7.38 -22.10 -26.37
C TYR A 816 -6.12 -22.95 -26.25
N LYS A 817 -4.94 -22.34 -26.11
CA LYS A 817 -3.72 -23.08 -25.76
C LYS A 817 -3.81 -23.75 -24.39
N ARG A 818 -4.39 -23.08 -23.38
CA ARG A 818 -4.67 -23.69 -22.07
C ARG A 818 -5.74 -24.79 -22.17
N MET A 819 -6.73 -24.63 -23.04
CA MET A 819 -7.74 -25.66 -23.31
C MET A 819 -7.09 -26.94 -23.86
N GLN A 820 -6.06 -26.84 -24.72
CA GLN A 820 -5.31 -27.99 -25.23
C GLN A 820 -4.70 -28.85 -24.12
N GLU A 821 -4.22 -28.22 -23.03
CA GLU A 821 -3.66 -28.94 -21.89
C GLU A 821 -4.72 -29.74 -21.13
N LYS A 822 -5.99 -29.29 -21.16
CA LYS A 822 -7.12 -29.95 -20.47
C LYS A 822 -7.76 -31.06 -21.32
N CYS A 823 -7.73 -30.92 -22.65
CA CYS A 823 -8.26 -31.91 -23.60
C CYS A 823 -7.23 -32.24 -24.70
N PRO A 824 -6.12 -32.91 -24.36
CA PRO A 824 -5.01 -33.16 -25.28
C PRO A 824 -5.37 -34.10 -26.44
N ASP A 825 -6.44 -34.88 -26.29
CA ASP A 825 -6.92 -35.85 -27.28
C ASP A 825 -8.00 -35.25 -28.22
N SER A 826 -8.27 -33.95 -28.14
CA SER A 826 -9.26 -33.27 -29.00
C SER A 826 -8.61 -32.36 -30.04
N ALA A 827 -9.10 -32.41 -31.28
CA ALA A 827 -8.67 -31.48 -32.33
C ALA A 827 -9.33 -30.09 -32.25
N GLU A 828 -10.41 -29.94 -31.48
CA GLU A 828 -11.22 -28.72 -31.40
C GLU A 828 -10.45 -27.49 -30.91
N PRO A 829 -9.64 -27.54 -29.83
CA PRO A 829 -8.89 -26.37 -29.37
C PRO A 829 -7.83 -25.88 -30.37
N TYR A 830 -7.22 -26.82 -31.11
CA TYR A 830 -6.24 -26.50 -32.16
C TYR A 830 -6.93 -25.87 -33.36
N PHE A 831 -8.10 -26.37 -33.75
CA PHE A 831 -8.91 -25.76 -34.80
C PHE A 831 -9.31 -24.31 -34.45
N LEU A 832 -9.85 -24.09 -33.23
CA LEU A 832 -10.26 -22.75 -32.77
C LEU A 832 -9.09 -21.76 -32.70
N GLN A 833 -7.92 -22.21 -32.27
CA GLN A 833 -6.71 -21.38 -32.30
C GLN A 833 -6.25 -21.08 -33.74
N GLY A 834 -6.25 -22.11 -34.60
CA GLY A 834 -5.84 -21.98 -36.00
C GLY A 834 -6.72 -21.02 -36.79
N ASP A 835 -8.03 -21.05 -36.54
CA ASP A 835 -9.03 -20.15 -37.16
C ASP A 835 -8.73 -18.67 -36.85
N ILE A 836 -8.45 -18.35 -35.59
CA ILE A 836 -8.05 -16.99 -35.19
C ILE A 836 -6.72 -16.59 -35.84
N LEU A 837 -5.73 -17.48 -35.86
CA LEU A 837 -4.44 -17.19 -36.47
C LEU A 837 -4.56 -16.95 -37.98
N TYR A 838 -5.48 -17.65 -38.64
CA TYR A 838 -5.79 -17.46 -40.04
C TYR A 838 -6.42 -16.08 -40.30
N ASP A 839 -7.40 -15.68 -39.48
CA ASP A 839 -8.04 -14.35 -39.55
C ASP A 839 -7.03 -13.21 -39.33
N LEU A 840 -6.03 -13.43 -38.47
CA LEU A 840 -4.92 -12.49 -38.22
C LEU A 840 -3.84 -12.50 -39.30
N GLU A 841 -4.05 -13.20 -40.42
CA GLU A 841 -3.10 -13.40 -41.52
C GLU A 841 -1.77 -14.08 -41.10
N ARG A 842 -1.74 -14.77 -39.96
CA ARG A 842 -0.58 -15.51 -39.44
C ARG A 842 -0.56 -16.94 -40.00
N TYR A 843 -0.59 -17.04 -41.33
CA TYR A 843 -0.85 -18.30 -42.05
C TYR A 843 0.15 -19.43 -41.75
N GLU A 844 1.43 -19.12 -41.53
CA GLU A 844 2.43 -20.14 -41.18
C GLU A 844 2.18 -20.76 -39.80
N GLU A 845 1.74 -19.96 -38.84
CA GLU A 845 1.40 -20.42 -37.49
C GLU A 845 0.07 -21.18 -37.49
N ALA A 846 -0.93 -20.66 -38.21
CA ALA A 846 -2.21 -21.34 -38.41
C ALA A 846 -2.01 -22.74 -39.02
N LEU A 847 -1.12 -22.86 -40.01
CA LEU A 847 -0.78 -24.15 -40.63
C LEU A 847 -0.13 -25.12 -39.63
N LEU A 848 0.82 -24.65 -38.82
CA LEU A 848 1.45 -25.50 -37.80
C LEU A 848 0.43 -25.99 -36.76
N THR A 849 -0.49 -25.12 -36.34
CA THR A 849 -1.53 -25.47 -35.35
C THR A 849 -2.54 -26.47 -35.94
N ILE A 850 -2.97 -26.31 -37.19
CA ILE A 850 -3.93 -27.24 -37.80
C ILE A 850 -3.29 -28.61 -38.11
N GLU A 851 -1.99 -28.66 -38.44
CA GLU A 851 -1.26 -29.92 -38.58
C GLU A 851 -1.17 -30.68 -37.25
N GLN A 852 -1.08 -29.98 -36.12
CA GLN A 852 -1.19 -30.58 -34.79
C GLN A 852 -2.60 -31.11 -34.52
N ALA A 853 -3.65 -30.37 -34.91
CA ALA A 853 -5.04 -30.85 -34.83
C ALA A 853 -5.22 -32.18 -35.57
N LEU A 854 -4.66 -32.30 -36.78
CA LEU A 854 -4.69 -33.52 -37.60
C LEU A 854 -3.81 -34.64 -37.05
N TYR A 855 -2.76 -34.33 -36.28
CA TYR A 855 -1.99 -35.34 -35.57
C TYR A 855 -2.80 -35.99 -34.46
N VAL A 856 -3.61 -35.20 -33.74
CA VAL A 856 -4.47 -35.66 -32.65
C VAL A 856 -5.70 -36.40 -33.19
N GLU A 857 -6.44 -35.80 -34.11
CA GLU A 857 -7.60 -36.43 -34.78
C GLU A 857 -7.44 -36.44 -36.32
N PRO A 858 -6.82 -37.50 -36.88
CA PRO A 858 -6.55 -37.56 -38.31
C PRO A 858 -7.79 -37.66 -39.22
N ASN A 859 -8.96 -37.99 -38.66
CA ASN A 859 -10.19 -38.27 -39.41
C ASN A 859 -11.27 -37.20 -39.18
N HIS A 860 -10.89 -35.94 -38.98
CA HIS A 860 -11.84 -34.84 -38.78
C HIS A 860 -12.06 -34.02 -40.08
N PRO A 861 -13.24 -34.09 -40.72
CA PRO A 861 -13.49 -33.47 -42.03
C PRO A 861 -13.33 -31.93 -42.02
N THR A 862 -13.84 -31.23 -40.99
CA THR A 862 -13.71 -29.78 -40.84
C THR A 862 -12.25 -29.32 -40.72
N VAL A 863 -11.42 -30.05 -39.98
CA VAL A 863 -10.00 -29.73 -39.79
C VAL A 863 -9.22 -29.94 -41.10
N HIS A 864 -9.54 -30.97 -41.89
CA HIS A 864 -8.95 -31.15 -43.24
C HIS A 864 -9.36 -30.03 -44.20
N LEU A 865 -10.58 -29.50 -44.08
CA LEU A 865 -11.04 -28.36 -44.88
C LEU A 865 -10.26 -27.09 -44.51
N ALA A 866 -10.17 -26.75 -43.23
CA ALA A 866 -9.38 -25.60 -42.76
C ALA A 866 -7.88 -25.73 -43.12
N HIS A 867 -7.31 -26.92 -42.98
CA HIS A 867 -5.95 -27.20 -43.44
C HIS A 867 -5.76 -26.90 -44.94
N SER A 868 -6.77 -27.19 -45.76
CA SER A 868 -6.75 -26.88 -47.19
C SER A 868 -6.80 -25.38 -47.47
N GLU A 869 -7.60 -24.63 -46.72
CA GLU A 869 -7.70 -23.16 -46.81
C GLU A 869 -6.38 -22.49 -46.41
N TYR A 870 -5.73 -22.97 -45.36
CA TYR A 870 -4.48 -22.39 -44.85
C TYR A 870 -3.32 -22.65 -45.82
N LEU A 871 -3.26 -23.85 -46.41
CA LEU A 871 -2.32 -24.17 -47.50
C LEU A 871 -2.58 -23.31 -48.74
N TYR A 872 -3.84 -23.04 -49.06
CA TYR A 872 -4.21 -22.18 -50.18
C TYR A 872 -3.75 -20.73 -49.98
N ALA A 873 -3.93 -20.17 -48.78
CA ALA A 873 -3.45 -18.83 -48.43
C ALA A 873 -1.92 -18.70 -48.52
N LEU A 874 -1.18 -19.79 -48.26
CA LEU A 874 0.28 -19.88 -48.46
C LEU A 874 0.71 -20.19 -49.90
N GLU A 875 -0.21 -20.15 -50.87
CA GLU A 875 0.01 -20.47 -52.28
C GLU A 875 0.45 -21.93 -52.54
N ARG A 876 0.23 -22.87 -51.60
CA ARG A 876 0.54 -24.31 -51.71
C ARG A 876 -0.63 -25.09 -52.32
N TYR A 877 -1.03 -24.68 -53.53
CA TYR A 877 -2.29 -25.08 -54.17
C TYR A 877 -2.50 -26.59 -54.38
N GLU A 878 -1.46 -27.36 -54.71
CA GLU A 878 -1.59 -28.82 -54.92
C GLU A 878 -1.74 -29.58 -53.60
N GLU A 879 -1.14 -29.07 -52.53
CA GLU A 879 -1.28 -29.64 -51.19
C GLU A 879 -2.65 -29.30 -50.60
N ALA A 880 -3.13 -28.06 -50.83
CA ALA A 880 -4.50 -27.65 -50.54
C ALA A 880 -5.52 -28.56 -51.23
N LEU A 881 -5.30 -28.90 -52.51
CA LEU A 881 -6.16 -29.82 -53.25
C LEU A 881 -6.20 -31.22 -52.63
N THR A 882 -5.06 -31.71 -52.13
CA THR A 882 -4.98 -33.01 -51.47
C THR A 882 -5.73 -33.01 -50.12
N ALA A 883 -5.63 -31.93 -49.36
CA ALA A 883 -6.31 -31.78 -48.08
C ALA A 883 -7.84 -31.70 -48.24
N VAL A 884 -8.34 -30.92 -49.20
CA VAL A 884 -9.79 -30.82 -49.47
C VAL A 884 -10.37 -32.14 -50.02
N GLU A 885 -9.61 -32.88 -50.82
CA GLU A 885 -10.00 -34.24 -51.27
C GLU A 885 -10.15 -35.21 -50.09
N GLN A 886 -9.32 -35.06 -49.06
CA GLN A 886 -9.43 -35.87 -47.85
C GLN A 886 -10.66 -35.46 -47.02
N ALA A 887 -10.99 -34.17 -46.93
CA ALA A 887 -12.23 -33.69 -46.32
C ALA A 887 -13.47 -34.27 -47.02
N ILE A 888 -13.52 -34.23 -48.36
CA ILE A 888 -14.60 -34.83 -49.18
C ILE A 888 -14.69 -36.35 -49.00
N ARG A 889 -13.54 -37.03 -48.86
CA ARG A 889 -13.50 -38.48 -48.64
C ARG A 889 -14.11 -38.87 -47.29
N LEU A 890 -13.83 -38.08 -46.25
CA LEU A 890 -14.36 -38.29 -44.91
C LEU A 890 -15.85 -37.94 -44.85
N GLU A 891 -16.26 -36.85 -45.51
CA GLU A 891 -17.65 -36.42 -45.59
C GLU A 891 -18.08 -36.06 -47.03
N PRO A 892 -18.63 -37.02 -47.79
CA PRO A 892 -19.05 -36.80 -49.18
C PRO A 892 -20.24 -35.84 -49.37
N SER A 893 -20.91 -35.44 -48.28
CA SER A 893 -21.98 -34.44 -48.28
C SER A 893 -21.48 -33.03 -47.98
N TYR A 894 -20.17 -32.83 -47.75
CA TYR A 894 -19.65 -31.57 -47.25
C TYR A 894 -19.56 -30.52 -48.37
N LEU A 895 -20.61 -29.71 -48.50
CA LEU A 895 -20.78 -28.74 -49.58
C LEU A 895 -19.62 -27.74 -49.72
N ALA A 896 -19.12 -27.21 -48.58
CA ALA A 896 -18.02 -26.25 -48.55
C ALA A 896 -16.75 -26.82 -49.19
N ALA A 897 -16.42 -28.09 -48.91
CA ALA A 897 -15.25 -28.75 -49.48
C ALA A 897 -15.30 -28.88 -51.02
N TYR A 898 -16.49 -29.09 -51.60
CA TYR A 898 -16.64 -29.08 -53.06
C TYR A 898 -16.49 -27.67 -53.65
N LEU A 899 -16.94 -26.63 -52.95
CA LEU A 899 -16.75 -25.25 -53.39
C LEU A 899 -15.27 -24.86 -53.41
N ASP A 900 -14.54 -25.16 -52.33
CA ASP A 900 -13.11 -24.87 -52.21
C ASP A 900 -12.28 -25.69 -53.19
N GLN A 901 -12.58 -26.98 -53.36
CA GLN A 901 -11.94 -27.80 -54.40
C GLN A 901 -12.16 -27.20 -55.80
N GLY A 902 -13.38 -26.75 -56.11
CA GLY A 902 -13.70 -26.08 -57.36
C GLY A 902 -12.88 -24.79 -57.58
N GLN A 903 -12.75 -23.99 -56.53
CA GLN A 903 -11.96 -22.75 -56.53
C GLN A 903 -10.45 -23.03 -56.69
N PHE A 904 -9.92 -24.03 -55.99
CA PHE A 904 -8.49 -24.40 -56.08
C PHE A 904 -8.13 -24.90 -57.47
N LEU A 905 -8.97 -25.77 -58.06
CA LEU A 905 -8.82 -26.25 -59.43
C LEU A 905 -8.94 -25.12 -60.45
N PHE A 906 -9.81 -24.14 -60.22
CA PHE A 906 -9.92 -22.95 -61.05
C PHE A 906 -8.63 -22.11 -61.03
N THR A 907 -8.04 -21.87 -59.85
CA THR A 907 -6.75 -21.18 -59.68
C THR A 907 -5.61 -21.93 -60.39
N LEU A 908 -5.62 -23.26 -60.35
CA LEU A 908 -4.69 -24.15 -61.08
C LEU A 908 -4.97 -24.25 -62.59
N ARG A 909 -6.02 -23.59 -63.10
CA ARG A 909 -6.48 -23.63 -64.51
C ARG A 909 -6.95 -25.00 -64.98
N ARG A 910 -7.37 -25.89 -64.06
CA ARG A 910 -7.96 -27.20 -64.34
C ARG A 910 -9.48 -27.05 -64.50
N TYR A 911 -9.90 -26.30 -65.52
CA TYR A 911 -11.28 -25.82 -65.65
C TYR A 911 -12.35 -26.91 -65.77
N GLU A 912 -12.06 -28.02 -66.48
CA GLU A 912 -13.03 -29.11 -66.62
C GLU A 912 -13.27 -29.85 -65.30
N GLU A 913 -12.21 -30.01 -64.50
CA GLU A 913 -12.30 -30.64 -63.19
C GLU A 913 -12.99 -29.69 -62.20
N ALA A 914 -12.67 -28.39 -62.24
CA ALA A 914 -13.34 -27.37 -61.44
C ALA A 914 -14.86 -27.34 -61.71
N LEU A 915 -15.27 -27.37 -62.98
CA LEU A 915 -16.71 -27.42 -63.34
C LEU A 915 -17.38 -28.69 -62.85
N ALA A 916 -16.74 -29.86 -62.98
CA ALA A 916 -17.29 -31.12 -62.51
C ALA A 916 -17.49 -31.14 -60.98
N THR A 917 -16.54 -30.57 -60.24
CA THR A 917 -16.62 -30.43 -58.78
C THR A 917 -17.73 -29.46 -58.36
N VAL A 918 -17.82 -28.28 -58.99
CA VAL A 918 -18.88 -27.30 -58.68
C VAL A 918 -20.26 -27.80 -59.08
N GLU A 919 -20.38 -28.59 -60.16
CA GLU A 919 -21.62 -29.30 -60.49
C GLU A 919 -22.02 -30.32 -59.43
N GLN A 920 -21.06 -30.94 -58.76
CA GLN A 920 -21.33 -31.80 -57.62
C GLN A 920 -21.84 -31.00 -56.42
N ALA A 921 -21.28 -29.81 -56.14
CA ALA A 921 -21.80 -28.89 -55.12
C ALA A 921 -23.26 -28.47 -55.40
N ILE A 922 -23.57 -28.11 -56.66
CA ILE A 922 -24.94 -27.78 -57.09
C ILE A 922 -25.87 -28.99 -57.00
N ARG A 923 -25.37 -30.22 -57.16
CA ARG A 923 -26.19 -31.43 -56.94
C ARG A 923 -26.53 -31.66 -55.47
N LEU A 924 -25.63 -31.30 -54.56
CA LEU A 924 -25.84 -31.41 -53.11
C LEU A 924 -26.82 -30.33 -52.61
N ASP A 925 -26.65 -29.09 -53.05
CA ASP A 925 -27.58 -28.00 -52.81
C ASP A 925 -27.86 -27.24 -54.11
N PRO A 926 -28.99 -27.55 -54.78
CA PRO A 926 -29.37 -26.88 -56.01
C PRO A 926 -29.53 -25.38 -55.86
N GLU A 927 -29.95 -24.87 -54.71
CA GLU A 927 -30.22 -23.44 -54.47
C GLU A 927 -28.98 -22.67 -53.98
N ASN A 928 -27.82 -23.32 -53.88
CA ASN A 928 -26.60 -22.67 -53.44
C ASN A 928 -26.12 -21.61 -54.46
N VAL A 929 -26.35 -20.34 -54.12
CA VAL A 929 -25.99 -19.19 -54.96
C VAL A 929 -24.47 -19.13 -55.22
N PRO A 930 -23.58 -19.31 -54.22
CA PRO A 930 -22.14 -19.35 -54.46
C PRO A 930 -21.69 -20.41 -55.47
N ALA A 931 -22.25 -21.62 -55.41
CA ALA A 931 -21.92 -22.69 -56.35
C ALA A 931 -22.30 -22.34 -57.80
N ARG A 932 -23.47 -21.73 -58.00
CA ARG A 932 -23.93 -21.29 -59.33
C ARG A 932 -23.06 -20.15 -59.88
N LEU A 933 -22.73 -19.16 -59.05
CA LEU A 933 -21.85 -18.04 -59.44
C LEU A 933 -20.44 -18.50 -59.79
N LEU A 934 -19.89 -19.41 -58.98
CA LEU A 934 -18.57 -19.99 -59.23
C LEU A 934 -18.57 -20.78 -60.55
N LYS A 935 -19.63 -21.56 -60.83
CA LYS A 935 -19.79 -22.27 -62.11
C LYS A 935 -19.79 -21.32 -63.31
N ASP A 936 -20.62 -20.27 -63.25
CA ASP A 936 -20.74 -19.29 -64.33
C ASP A 936 -19.41 -18.54 -64.56
N GLY A 937 -18.70 -18.18 -63.48
CA GLY A 937 -17.38 -17.55 -63.53
C GLY A 937 -16.29 -18.45 -64.14
N ILE A 938 -16.26 -19.73 -63.78
CA ILE A 938 -15.34 -20.71 -64.36
C ILE A 938 -15.63 -20.90 -65.86
N GLN A 939 -16.91 -21.05 -66.22
CA GLN A 939 -17.35 -21.25 -67.61
C GLN A 939 -17.00 -20.03 -68.49
N ALA A 940 -17.28 -18.81 -68.03
CA ALA A 940 -16.97 -17.58 -68.75
C ALA A 940 -15.46 -17.37 -68.96
N THR A 941 -14.64 -17.72 -67.96
CA THR A 941 -13.17 -17.60 -68.04
C THR A 941 -12.58 -18.65 -69.01
N ARG A 942 -13.10 -19.89 -68.97
CA ARG A 942 -12.71 -20.95 -69.92
C ARG A 942 -13.04 -20.56 -71.35
N ASP A 943 -14.25 -20.08 -71.59
CA ASP A 943 -14.77 -19.80 -72.93
C ASP A 943 -14.16 -18.51 -73.54
N SER A 944 -13.72 -17.55 -72.72
CA SER A 944 -13.10 -16.29 -73.16
C SER A 944 -11.58 -16.34 -73.38
N GLY A 945 -10.89 -17.35 -72.84
CA GLY A 945 -9.43 -17.52 -72.96
C GLY A 945 -8.59 -16.40 -72.30
N LYS A 946 -9.21 -15.48 -71.56
CA LYS A 946 -8.55 -14.38 -70.84
C LYS A 946 -8.42 -14.74 -69.37
N HIS A 947 -7.20 -14.97 -68.91
CA HIS A 947 -6.93 -15.25 -67.50
C HIS A 947 -6.88 -13.94 -66.70
N PRO A 948 -7.54 -13.83 -65.54
CA PRO A 948 -7.26 -12.75 -64.60
C PRO A 948 -5.78 -12.84 -64.15
N GLU A 949 -5.09 -11.70 -64.08
CA GLU A 949 -3.72 -11.68 -63.57
C GLU A 949 -3.67 -12.15 -62.11
N ARG A 950 -2.64 -12.93 -61.76
CA ARG A 950 -2.41 -13.60 -60.45
C ARG A 950 -2.51 -12.72 -59.19
N LYS A 951 -2.75 -11.41 -59.30
CA LYS A 951 -2.76 -10.44 -58.19
C LYS A 951 -4.14 -9.98 -57.72
N ARG A 952 -5.24 -10.48 -58.30
CA ARG A 952 -6.58 -10.33 -57.73
C ARG A 952 -7.16 -11.71 -57.54
N GLY A 953 -6.92 -12.28 -56.36
CA GLY A 953 -7.69 -13.41 -55.88
C GLY A 953 -9.17 -13.03 -55.96
N ILE A 954 -9.94 -13.85 -56.66
CA ILE A 954 -11.38 -13.89 -56.43
C ILE A 954 -11.51 -14.40 -54.99
N LEU A 955 -12.09 -13.55 -54.14
CA LEU A 955 -12.33 -13.77 -52.72
C LEU A 955 -13.01 -15.14 -52.48
N LEU A 956 -12.68 -15.76 -51.34
CA LEU A 956 -13.38 -16.92 -50.79
C LEU A 956 -14.89 -16.65 -50.69
N VAL A 957 -15.67 -17.72 -50.76
CA VAL A 957 -17.15 -17.72 -50.73
C VAL A 957 -17.72 -17.06 -49.47
N SER A 958 -16.94 -16.86 -48.42
CA SER A 958 -17.33 -16.14 -47.20
C SER A 958 -17.51 -14.62 -47.36
N HIS A 959 -17.22 -14.02 -48.52
CA HIS A 959 -17.27 -12.55 -48.74
C HIS A 959 -18.00 -12.11 -50.03
N LEU A 960 -19.09 -12.78 -50.40
CA LEU A 960 -19.95 -12.34 -51.50
C LEU A 960 -20.81 -11.11 -51.11
N GLU A 961 -20.22 -9.90 -51.06
CA GLU A 961 -20.95 -8.63 -50.85
C GLU A 961 -20.81 -7.60 -51.99
N VAL A 962 -20.52 -8.03 -53.23
CA VAL A 962 -20.62 -7.11 -54.37
C VAL A 962 -21.42 -7.73 -55.51
N LEU A 963 -22.72 -7.43 -55.52
CA LEU A 963 -23.60 -7.63 -56.67
C LEU A 963 -23.40 -6.49 -57.69
N PRO A 964 -23.53 -6.73 -59.00
CA PRO A 964 -23.72 -5.67 -59.99
C PRO A 964 -25.01 -4.90 -59.71
N ASP A 965 -24.98 -3.57 -59.92
CA ASP A 965 -26.06 -2.61 -59.58
C ASP A 965 -27.47 -3.06 -60.02
N ASP A 966 -27.55 -3.83 -61.11
CA ASP A 966 -28.77 -4.30 -61.77
C ASP A 966 -29.59 -5.29 -60.92
N ILE A 967 -28.97 -6.01 -59.98
CA ILE A 967 -29.63 -7.03 -59.14
C ILE A 967 -30.15 -6.41 -57.83
N LEU A 968 -29.52 -5.34 -57.34
CA LEU A 968 -29.89 -4.67 -56.09
C LEU A 968 -31.21 -3.88 -56.19
N GLU A 969 -31.57 -3.35 -57.37
CA GLU A 969 -32.89 -2.70 -57.57
C GLU A 969 -34.06 -3.68 -57.40
N SER A 970 -33.82 -4.99 -57.51
CA SER A 970 -34.87 -6.01 -57.31
C SER A 970 -35.12 -6.38 -55.84
N PHE A 971 -34.25 -5.96 -54.92
CA PHE A 971 -34.28 -6.33 -53.50
C PHE A 971 -34.74 -5.19 -52.56
N GLU A 972 -35.10 -4.02 -53.08
CA GLU A 972 -35.57 -2.85 -52.30
C GLU A 972 -36.89 -3.05 -51.52
N GLN A 973 -37.49 -4.25 -51.50
CA GLN A 973 -38.83 -4.46 -50.92
C GLN A 973 -38.93 -5.20 -49.58
N SER A 974 -37.83 -5.53 -48.89
CA SER A 974 -37.94 -6.12 -47.54
C SER A 974 -36.97 -5.52 -46.53
N LYS A 975 -37.51 -4.70 -45.62
CA LYS A 975 -37.02 -4.47 -44.25
C LYS A 975 -36.98 -5.82 -43.53
N GLU A 976 -36.01 -6.20 -42.70
CA GLU A 976 -35.26 -5.54 -41.61
C GLU A 976 -34.04 -6.45 -41.33
N ASP A 977 -32.83 -5.95 -41.05
CA ASP A 977 -31.79 -6.71 -40.32
C ASP A 977 -30.62 -5.83 -39.84
N VAL A 978 -30.19 -6.07 -38.60
CA VAL A 978 -29.14 -5.34 -37.85
C VAL A 978 -27.73 -5.58 -38.43
N GLN A 979 -27.53 -6.69 -39.14
CA GLN A 979 -26.26 -7.02 -39.82
C GLN A 979 -25.91 -6.05 -40.96
N LEU A 980 -26.94 -5.44 -41.59
CA LEU A 980 -26.77 -4.46 -42.67
C LEU A 980 -26.30 -3.08 -42.17
N VAL A 981 -26.47 -2.79 -40.88
CA VAL A 981 -26.07 -1.50 -40.29
C VAL A 981 -24.58 -1.48 -40.00
N HIS A 982 -24.03 -2.59 -39.48
CA HIS A 982 -22.61 -2.73 -39.18
C HIS A 982 -21.74 -2.68 -40.46
N SER A 983 -22.08 -3.47 -41.48
CA SER A 983 -21.39 -3.45 -42.79
C SER A 983 -21.46 -2.07 -43.47
N ARG A 984 -22.56 -1.33 -43.24
CA ARG A 984 -22.72 0.04 -43.73
C ARG A 984 -21.83 1.06 -43.00
N ILE A 985 -21.61 0.91 -41.70
CA ILE A 985 -20.72 1.80 -40.92
C ILE A 985 -19.27 1.59 -41.36
N GLU A 986 -18.82 0.34 -41.44
CA GLU A 986 -17.48 -0.01 -41.91
C GLU A 986 -17.23 0.48 -43.34
N HIS A 987 -18.21 0.30 -44.23
CA HIS A 987 -18.15 0.82 -45.59
C HIS A 987 -18.04 2.36 -45.62
N LEU A 988 -18.77 3.07 -44.78
CA LEU A 988 -18.72 4.54 -44.70
C LEU A 988 -17.39 5.05 -44.15
N VAL A 989 -16.82 4.39 -43.14
CA VAL A 989 -15.49 4.71 -42.60
C VAL A 989 -14.41 4.42 -43.63
N ALA A 990 -14.43 3.25 -44.27
CA ALA A 990 -13.48 2.88 -45.33
C ALA A 990 -13.54 3.83 -46.54
N ARG A 991 -14.75 4.21 -46.97
CA ARG A 991 -14.97 5.24 -47.99
C ARG A 991 -14.43 6.60 -47.54
N GLY A 992 -14.65 6.98 -46.29
CA GLY A 992 -14.08 8.20 -45.70
C GLY A 992 -12.55 8.21 -45.77
N LYS A 993 -11.89 7.09 -45.47
CA LYS A 993 -10.42 6.94 -45.55
C LYS A 993 -9.91 7.08 -46.99
N ASP A 994 -10.53 6.41 -47.96
CA ASP A 994 -10.17 6.52 -49.38
C ASP A 994 -10.35 7.96 -49.91
N LEU A 995 -11.47 8.61 -49.57
CA LEU A 995 -11.73 10.00 -49.94
C LEU A 995 -10.72 10.96 -49.31
N PHE A 996 -10.34 10.74 -48.05
CA PHE A 996 -9.30 11.53 -47.37
C PHE A 996 -7.94 11.39 -48.07
N GLN A 997 -7.55 10.17 -48.47
CA GLN A 997 -6.31 9.94 -49.22
C GLN A 997 -6.32 10.63 -50.60
N ARG A 998 -7.47 10.66 -51.27
CA ARG A 998 -7.69 11.40 -52.53
C ARG A 998 -7.81 12.91 -52.35
N LYS A 999 -7.68 13.42 -51.12
CA LYS A 999 -7.80 14.84 -50.73
C LYS A 999 -9.20 15.44 -50.96
N GLN A 1000 -10.23 14.60 -51.00
CA GLN A 1000 -11.64 14.99 -51.13
C GLN A 1000 -12.26 15.18 -49.74
N PHE A 1001 -11.79 16.19 -49.01
CA PHE A 1001 -12.04 16.32 -47.56
C PHE A 1001 -13.51 16.58 -47.19
N MET A 1002 -14.28 17.30 -48.01
CA MET A 1002 -15.71 17.57 -47.74
C MET A 1002 -16.57 16.31 -47.89
N GLU A 1003 -16.24 15.46 -48.87
CA GLU A 1003 -16.93 14.20 -49.12
C GLU A 1003 -16.55 13.16 -48.06
N ALA A 1004 -15.27 13.15 -47.64
CA ALA A 1004 -14.80 12.35 -46.51
C ALA A 1004 -15.50 12.74 -45.20
N GLN A 1005 -15.66 14.05 -44.94
CA GLN A 1005 -16.39 14.52 -43.76
C GLN A 1005 -17.83 14.02 -43.76
N THR A 1006 -18.50 14.08 -44.92
CA THR A 1006 -19.90 13.64 -45.06
C THR A 1006 -20.03 12.13 -44.79
N ALA A 1007 -19.13 11.32 -45.35
CA ALA A 1007 -19.13 9.86 -45.13
C ALA A 1007 -18.91 9.50 -43.64
N VAL A 1008 -18.00 10.21 -42.98
CA VAL A 1008 -17.70 9.99 -41.56
C VAL A 1008 -18.82 10.45 -40.64
N GLU A 1009 -19.48 11.57 -40.95
CA GLU A 1009 -20.65 12.04 -40.19
C GLU A 1009 -21.85 11.09 -40.35
N GLN A 1010 -22.00 10.45 -41.52
CA GLN A 1010 -22.98 9.40 -41.72
C GLN A 1010 -22.64 8.14 -40.93
N ALA A 1011 -21.36 7.75 -40.86
CA ALA A 1011 -20.92 6.62 -40.03
C ALA A 1011 -21.22 6.87 -38.54
N ILE A 1012 -20.86 8.04 -38.01
CA ILE A 1012 -21.13 8.44 -36.62
C ILE A 1012 -22.64 8.56 -36.35
N GLY A 1013 -23.42 8.98 -37.34
CA GLY A 1013 -24.88 9.05 -37.22
C GLY A 1013 -25.55 7.67 -37.11
N LEU A 1014 -24.90 6.63 -37.62
CA LEU A 1014 -25.36 5.24 -37.55
C LEU A 1014 -24.83 4.52 -36.30
N ASP A 1015 -23.58 4.79 -35.92
CA ASP A 1015 -22.94 4.31 -34.70
C ASP A 1015 -22.19 5.46 -33.99
N PRO A 1016 -22.84 6.08 -33.00
CA PRO A 1016 -22.26 7.17 -32.21
C PRO A 1016 -21.07 6.77 -31.33
N ASP A 1017 -20.80 5.47 -31.16
CA ASP A 1017 -19.74 4.94 -30.30
C ASP A 1017 -18.53 4.44 -31.12
N ASN A 1018 -18.53 4.63 -32.44
CA ASN A 1018 -17.44 4.25 -33.33
C ASN A 1018 -16.19 5.14 -33.18
N ALA A 1019 -15.22 4.70 -32.36
CA ALA A 1019 -13.99 5.45 -32.08
C ALA A 1019 -13.17 5.79 -33.34
N GLU A 1020 -13.09 4.87 -34.31
CA GLU A 1020 -12.34 5.05 -35.56
C GLU A 1020 -12.96 6.14 -36.44
N ALA A 1021 -14.29 6.22 -36.50
CA ALA A 1021 -14.97 7.29 -37.23
C ALA A 1021 -14.67 8.67 -36.63
N TYR A 1022 -14.61 8.80 -35.30
CA TYR A 1022 -14.23 10.06 -34.64
C TYR A 1022 -12.75 10.43 -34.85
N GLU A 1023 -11.84 9.45 -34.90
CA GLU A 1023 -10.43 9.68 -35.20
C GLU A 1023 -10.24 10.17 -36.64
N LEU A 1024 -10.87 9.50 -37.61
CA LEU A 1024 -10.89 9.93 -39.00
C LEU A 1024 -11.53 11.31 -39.16
N LYS A 1025 -12.61 11.60 -38.42
CA LYS A 1025 -13.24 12.93 -38.36
C LYS A 1025 -12.24 13.98 -37.89
N SER A 1026 -11.46 13.68 -36.86
CA SER A 1026 -10.41 14.60 -36.38
C SER A 1026 -9.42 14.95 -37.49
N ARG A 1027 -8.92 13.95 -38.21
CA ARG A 1027 -7.93 14.14 -39.29
C ARG A 1027 -8.52 14.93 -40.46
N VAL A 1028 -9.77 14.64 -40.85
CA VAL A 1028 -10.50 15.40 -41.87
C VAL A 1028 -10.71 16.85 -41.45
N LEU A 1029 -11.10 17.10 -40.19
CA LEU A 1029 -11.30 18.44 -39.66
C LEU A 1029 -9.99 19.24 -39.58
N VAL A 1030 -8.86 18.61 -39.26
CA VAL A 1030 -7.54 19.27 -39.35
C VAL A 1030 -7.22 19.68 -40.78
N ALA A 1031 -7.47 18.80 -41.76
CA ALA A 1031 -7.24 19.11 -43.18
C ALA A 1031 -8.13 20.26 -43.68
N LEU A 1032 -9.34 20.42 -43.12
CA LEU A 1032 -10.26 21.52 -43.38
C LEU A 1032 -9.95 22.79 -42.57
N GLY A 1033 -8.97 22.76 -41.66
CA GLY A 1033 -8.55 23.90 -40.84
C GLY A 1033 -9.34 24.09 -39.54
N HIS A 1034 -10.18 23.14 -39.16
CA HIS A 1034 -11.03 23.18 -37.96
C HIS A 1034 -10.35 22.53 -36.74
N GLN A 1035 -9.23 23.11 -36.28
CA GLN A 1035 -8.39 22.50 -35.24
C GLN A 1035 -9.09 22.24 -33.89
N LYS A 1036 -10.01 23.12 -33.47
CA LYS A 1036 -10.73 22.95 -32.19
C LYS A 1036 -11.71 21.78 -32.23
N ALA A 1037 -12.51 21.70 -33.29
CA ALA A 1037 -13.45 20.60 -33.50
C ALA A 1037 -12.71 19.27 -33.74
N ALA A 1038 -11.53 19.32 -34.36
CA ALA A 1038 -10.68 18.15 -34.50
C ALA A 1038 -10.20 17.60 -33.15
N LEU A 1039 -9.82 18.48 -32.21
CA LEU A 1039 -9.42 18.06 -30.87
C LEU A 1039 -10.60 17.44 -30.11
N GLU A 1040 -11.79 18.03 -30.18
CA GLU A 1040 -13.00 17.50 -29.55
C GLU A 1040 -13.38 16.12 -30.12
N ALA A 1041 -13.28 15.93 -31.43
CA ALA A 1041 -13.49 14.63 -32.06
C ALA A 1041 -12.46 13.58 -31.60
N LEU A 1042 -11.19 13.98 -31.47
CA LEU A 1042 -10.14 13.06 -31.01
C LEU A 1042 -10.25 12.73 -29.51
N GLU A 1043 -10.66 13.69 -28.67
CA GLU A 1043 -10.97 13.44 -27.26
C GLU A 1043 -12.14 12.45 -27.11
N GLN A 1044 -13.14 12.54 -28.00
CA GLN A 1044 -14.24 11.58 -28.03
C GLN A 1044 -13.77 10.20 -28.51
N ALA A 1045 -12.92 10.13 -29.55
CA ALA A 1045 -12.32 8.87 -29.99
C ALA A 1045 -11.52 8.18 -28.87
N ILE A 1046 -10.70 8.93 -28.14
CA ILE A 1046 -9.93 8.43 -26.99
C ILE A 1046 -10.84 8.02 -25.83
N ARG A 1047 -11.98 8.71 -25.62
CA ARG A 1047 -12.95 8.33 -24.59
C ARG A 1047 -13.63 7.00 -24.93
N LEU A 1048 -13.98 6.81 -26.20
CA LEU A 1048 -14.65 5.61 -26.69
C LEU A 1048 -13.68 4.41 -26.75
N ASN A 1049 -12.43 4.65 -27.13
CA ASN A 1049 -11.37 3.64 -27.09
C ASN A 1049 -10.05 4.24 -26.55
N PRO A 1050 -9.79 4.16 -25.24
CA PRO A 1050 -8.57 4.69 -24.61
C PRO A 1050 -7.26 4.04 -25.05
N TYR A 1051 -7.34 2.85 -25.66
CA TYR A 1051 -6.20 2.08 -26.14
C TYR A 1051 -5.87 2.37 -27.61
N TYR A 1052 -6.69 3.21 -28.28
CA TYR A 1052 -6.52 3.57 -29.69
C TYR A 1052 -5.36 4.55 -29.91
N THR A 1053 -4.51 4.25 -30.89
CA THR A 1053 -3.08 4.57 -30.96
C THR A 1053 -2.75 5.82 -31.79
N ASP A 1054 -3.16 7.03 -31.35
CA ASP A 1054 -2.49 8.27 -31.82
C ASP A 1054 -2.39 9.39 -30.77
N TYR A 1055 -1.91 9.03 -29.57
CA TYR A 1055 -1.54 10.00 -28.53
C TYR A 1055 -0.47 11.01 -28.99
N GLY A 1056 0.28 10.71 -30.06
CA GLY A 1056 1.21 11.62 -30.70
C GLY A 1056 0.50 12.77 -31.41
N PHE A 1057 -0.52 12.47 -32.22
CA PHE A 1057 -1.36 13.48 -32.87
C PHE A 1057 -2.23 14.24 -31.87
N TYR A 1058 -2.73 13.58 -30.82
CA TYR A 1058 -3.43 14.24 -29.72
C TYR A 1058 -2.55 15.26 -28.99
N GLY A 1059 -1.33 14.86 -28.62
CA GLY A 1059 -0.36 15.76 -28.00
C GLY A 1059 0.00 16.96 -28.90
N PHE A 1060 0.07 16.74 -30.22
CA PHE A 1060 0.28 17.81 -31.19
C PHE A 1060 -0.88 18.82 -31.22
N LEU A 1061 -2.13 18.37 -31.29
CA LEU A 1061 -3.30 19.25 -31.29
C LEU A 1061 -3.46 20.02 -29.97
N LEU A 1062 -3.19 19.38 -28.83
CA LEU A 1062 -3.16 20.03 -27.52
C LEU A 1062 -2.10 21.13 -27.45
N GLN A 1063 -0.92 20.90 -28.05
CA GLN A 1063 0.14 21.88 -28.10
C GLN A 1063 -0.25 23.12 -28.92
N GLU A 1064 -0.88 22.94 -30.09
CA GLU A 1064 -1.35 24.05 -30.95
C GLU A 1064 -2.43 24.90 -30.23
N GLN A 1065 -3.22 24.30 -29.35
CA GLN A 1065 -4.19 25.00 -28.49
C GLN A 1065 -3.57 25.61 -27.21
N GLY A 1066 -2.24 25.54 -27.03
CA GLY A 1066 -1.55 26.08 -25.85
C GLY A 1066 -1.70 25.24 -24.56
N ARG A 1067 -2.31 24.05 -24.63
CA ARG A 1067 -2.48 23.10 -23.51
C ARG A 1067 -1.19 22.31 -23.25
N HIS A 1068 -0.10 23.02 -22.97
CA HIS A 1068 1.26 22.48 -22.93
C HIS A 1068 1.50 21.38 -21.87
N LYS A 1069 0.79 21.42 -20.73
CA LYS A 1069 0.92 20.39 -19.69
C LYS A 1069 0.29 19.07 -20.12
N GLU A 1070 -0.84 19.14 -20.80
CA GLU A 1070 -1.59 17.97 -21.26
C GLU A 1070 -0.93 17.36 -22.48
N ALA A 1071 -0.42 18.20 -23.39
CA ALA A 1071 0.41 17.75 -24.51
C ALA A 1071 1.65 16.98 -24.03
N LEU A 1072 2.32 17.43 -22.97
CA LEU A 1072 3.48 16.73 -22.41
C LEU A 1072 3.11 15.34 -21.88
N LYS A 1073 1.96 15.22 -21.19
CA LYS A 1073 1.43 13.94 -20.71
C LYS A 1073 1.06 13.02 -21.87
N ALA A 1074 0.41 13.54 -22.91
CA ALA A 1074 0.05 12.75 -24.09
C ALA A 1074 1.29 12.20 -24.80
N PHE A 1075 2.36 12.99 -24.96
CA PHE A 1075 3.62 12.49 -25.51
C PHE A 1075 4.30 11.46 -24.60
N GLU A 1076 4.23 11.62 -23.28
CA GLU A 1076 4.75 10.64 -22.32
C GLU A 1076 3.98 9.33 -22.37
N HIS A 1077 2.66 9.39 -22.49
CA HIS A 1077 1.80 8.23 -22.64
C HIS A 1077 2.10 7.49 -23.96
N HIS A 1078 2.24 8.22 -25.08
CA HIS A 1078 2.63 7.62 -26.34
C HIS A 1078 4.00 6.93 -26.26
N ILE A 1079 4.99 7.55 -25.61
CA ILE A 1079 6.32 6.97 -25.39
C ILE A 1079 6.27 5.72 -24.52
N HIS A 1080 5.32 5.65 -23.58
CA HIS A 1080 5.14 4.46 -22.75
C HIS A 1080 4.58 3.28 -23.55
N ILE A 1081 3.64 3.55 -24.46
CA ILE A 1081 3.05 2.55 -25.36
C ILE A 1081 4.07 2.10 -26.41
N ASP A 1082 4.71 3.03 -27.11
CA ASP A 1082 5.74 2.76 -28.12
C ASP A 1082 7.02 3.55 -27.81
N SER A 1083 7.91 2.92 -27.04
CA SER A 1083 9.22 3.47 -26.71
C SER A 1083 10.20 3.53 -27.89
N GLY A 1084 9.87 2.86 -29.00
CA GLY A 1084 10.63 2.87 -30.25
C GLY A 1084 10.31 4.07 -31.15
N PHE A 1085 9.21 4.79 -30.91
CA PHE A 1085 8.76 5.87 -31.78
C PHE A 1085 9.54 7.18 -31.58
N ALA A 1086 10.66 7.31 -32.31
CA ALA A 1086 11.53 8.49 -32.29
C ALA A 1086 10.80 9.86 -32.46
N PRO A 1087 9.76 10.01 -33.31
CA PRO A 1087 9.07 11.29 -33.48
C PRO A 1087 8.38 11.80 -32.20
N ALA A 1088 7.90 10.93 -31.30
CA ALA A 1088 7.28 11.37 -30.04
C ALA A 1088 8.30 12.04 -29.10
N TYR A 1089 9.51 11.48 -28.99
CA TYR A 1089 10.62 12.11 -28.25
C TYR A 1089 11.01 13.46 -28.86
N TYR A 1090 10.99 13.58 -30.18
CA TYR A 1090 11.24 14.85 -30.86
C TYR A 1090 10.16 15.90 -30.57
N MET A 1091 8.88 15.54 -30.65
CA MET A 1091 7.76 16.44 -30.36
C MET A 1091 7.78 16.89 -28.89
N LYS A 1092 8.04 15.96 -27.96
CA LYS A 1092 8.28 16.24 -26.54
C LYS A 1092 9.46 17.21 -26.34
N GLY A 1093 10.58 16.96 -27.01
CA GLY A 1093 11.77 17.84 -26.96
C GLY A 1093 11.48 19.25 -27.46
N LYS A 1094 10.72 19.38 -28.56
CA LYS A 1094 10.31 20.67 -29.14
C LYS A 1094 9.42 21.47 -28.18
N LEU A 1095 8.47 20.81 -27.52
CA LEU A 1095 7.61 21.43 -26.50
C LEU A 1095 8.41 21.85 -25.26
N LEU A 1096 9.32 21.01 -24.76
CA LEU A 1096 10.17 21.37 -23.62
C LEU A 1096 11.10 22.54 -23.94
N LEU A 1097 11.54 22.66 -25.19
CA LEU A 1097 12.36 23.77 -25.67
C LEU A 1097 11.57 25.08 -25.71
N SER A 1098 10.30 25.07 -26.15
CA SER A 1098 9.44 26.27 -26.09
C SER A 1098 9.11 26.70 -24.65
N LEU A 1099 9.04 25.74 -23.72
CA LEU A 1099 8.87 25.98 -22.28
C LEU A 1099 10.16 26.37 -21.54
N LYS A 1100 11.26 26.60 -22.26
CA LYS A 1100 12.58 26.97 -21.70
C LYS A 1100 13.19 25.92 -20.74
N ARG A 1101 12.78 24.64 -20.84
CA ARG A 1101 13.33 23.53 -20.05
C ARG A 1101 14.45 22.84 -20.83
N TYR A 1102 15.54 23.57 -21.06
CA TYR A 1102 16.54 23.21 -22.05
C TYR A 1102 17.28 21.90 -21.75
N ASP A 1103 17.58 21.58 -20.48
CA ASP A 1103 18.24 20.32 -20.11
C ASP A 1103 17.37 19.10 -20.42
N LYS A 1104 16.05 19.19 -20.14
CA LYS A 1104 15.10 18.11 -20.42
C LYS A 1104 14.82 17.98 -21.92
N ALA A 1105 14.77 19.10 -22.63
CA ALA A 1105 14.66 19.11 -24.08
C ALA A 1105 15.87 18.43 -24.73
N LEU A 1106 17.08 18.68 -24.21
CA LEU A 1106 18.31 18.04 -24.69
C LEU A 1106 18.23 16.51 -24.57
N ILE A 1107 17.83 16.00 -23.41
CA ILE A 1107 17.66 14.54 -23.17
C ILE A 1107 16.67 13.94 -24.17
N ALA A 1108 15.52 14.58 -24.38
CA ALA A 1108 14.52 14.09 -25.32
C ALA A 1108 15.03 14.06 -26.77
N PHE A 1109 15.78 15.07 -27.21
CA PHE A 1109 16.40 15.06 -28.54
C PHE A 1109 17.51 14.02 -28.66
N GLU A 1110 18.27 13.77 -27.59
CA GLU A 1110 19.29 12.72 -27.57
C GLU A 1110 18.67 11.33 -27.73
N GLN A 1111 17.53 11.09 -27.10
CA GLN A 1111 16.79 9.84 -27.25
C GLN A 1111 16.19 9.69 -28.66
N ALA A 1112 15.63 10.76 -29.24
CA ALA A 1112 15.17 10.73 -30.62
C ALA A 1112 16.31 10.41 -31.62
N ILE A 1113 17.51 10.97 -31.38
CA ILE A 1113 18.71 10.71 -32.20
C ILE A 1113 19.25 9.29 -31.98
N HIS A 1114 19.14 8.75 -30.76
CA HIS A 1114 19.54 7.37 -30.48
C HIS A 1114 18.68 6.39 -31.29
N LEU A 1115 17.38 6.64 -31.37
CA LEU A 1115 16.43 5.80 -32.11
C LEU A 1115 16.55 5.96 -33.63
N ASP A 1116 16.64 7.21 -34.14
CA ASP A 1116 16.96 7.46 -35.55
C ASP A 1116 17.92 8.64 -35.70
N SER A 1117 19.20 8.31 -35.90
CA SER A 1117 20.27 9.29 -35.99
C SER A 1117 20.34 10.03 -37.33
N ASN A 1118 19.57 9.61 -38.34
CA ASN A 1118 19.66 10.17 -39.69
C ASN A 1118 18.73 11.37 -39.91
N ILE A 1119 17.85 11.70 -38.95
CA ILE A 1119 16.88 12.79 -39.08
C ILE A 1119 17.49 14.14 -38.74
N ALA A 1120 17.46 15.08 -39.70
CA ALA A 1120 18.00 16.42 -39.59
C ALA A 1120 17.37 17.23 -38.44
N GLU A 1121 16.06 17.11 -38.28
CA GLU A 1121 15.25 17.86 -37.32
C GLU A 1121 15.64 17.54 -35.87
N TYR A 1122 16.04 16.31 -35.58
CA TYR A 1122 16.41 15.89 -34.22
C TYR A 1122 17.75 16.53 -33.81
N HIS A 1123 18.75 16.47 -34.70
CA HIS A 1123 20.04 17.15 -34.50
C HIS A 1123 19.89 18.67 -34.45
N HIS A 1124 18.96 19.23 -35.23
CA HIS A 1124 18.65 20.66 -35.19
C HIS A 1124 18.02 21.06 -33.84
N GLY A 1125 17.09 20.26 -33.31
CA GLY A 1125 16.51 20.42 -31.98
C GLY A 1125 17.56 20.38 -30.87
N LYS A 1126 18.45 19.37 -30.91
CA LYS A 1126 19.61 19.26 -30.02
C LYS A 1126 20.53 20.49 -30.09
N GLY A 1127 20.81 21.00 -31.29
CA GLY A 1127 21.61 22.21 -31.49
C GLY A 1127 21.01 23.43 -30.81
N LYS A 1128 19.68 23.63 -30.93
CA LYS A 1128 18.95 24.72 -30.26
C LYS A 1128 19.00 24.60 -28.73
N ALA A 1129 18.81 23.40 -28.19
CA ALA A 1129 18.88 23.17 -26.74
C ALA A 1129 20.28 23.46 -26.18
N LEU A 1130 21.33 22.95 -26.84
CA LEU A 1130 22.72 23.19 -26.46
C LEU A 1130 23.12 24.66 -26.55
N GLN A 1131 22.61 25.39 -27.55
CA GLN A 1131 22.85 26.81 -27.69
C GLN A 1131 22.22 27.62 -26.55
N ALA A 1132 20.99 27.29 -26.16
CA ALA A 1132 20.30 27.93 -25.03
C ALA A 1132 20.99 27.65 -23.69
N LEU A 1133 21.66 26.50 -23.55
CA LEU A 1133 22.48 26.12 -22.38
C LEU A 1133 23.90 26.71 -22.39
N GLY A 1134 24.25 27.58 -23.34
CA GLY A 1134 25.58 28.18 -23.45
C GLY A 1134 26.67 27.26 -23.98
N ARG A 1135 26.34 26.06 -24.49
CA ARG A 1135 27.29 25.04 -24.97
C ARG A 1135 27.61 25.22 -26.46
N GLY A 1136 28.14 26.38 -26.83
CA GLY A 1136 28.28 26.82 -28.23
C GLY A 1136 29.11 25.89 -29.14
N LYS A 1137 30.17 25.23 -28.64
CA LYS A 1137 30.96 24.27 -29.44
C LYS A 1137 30.15 23.02 -29.81
N ALA A 1138 29.43 22.47 -28.84
CA ALA A 1138 28.58 21.29 -29.05
C ALA A 1138 27.37 21.60 -29.94
N ALA A 1139 26.78 22.81 -29.78
CA ALA A 1139 25.69 23.28 -30.65
C ALA A 1139 26.12 23.36 -32.13
N LYS A 1140 27.31 23.90 -32.43
CA LYS A 1140 27.84 23.93 -33.81
C LYS A 1140 28.00 22.53 -34.41
N ALA A 1141 28.46 21.55 -33.62
CA ALA A 1141 28.58 20.16 -34.08
C ALA A 1141 27.21 19.54 -34.38
N ALA A 1142 26.20 19.77 -33.53
CA ALA A 1142 24.84 19.30 -33.76
C ALA A 1142 24.20 19.93 -35.01
N PHE A 1143 24.38 21.24 -35.23
CA PHE A 1143 23.89 21.90 -36.45
C PHE A 1143 24.61 21.44 -37.72
N ALA A 1144 25.89 21.07 -37.64
CA ALA A 1144 26.60 20.50 -38.78
C ALA A 1144 26.00 19.12 -39.17
N LYS A 1145 25.71 18.26 -38.19
CA LYS A 1145 25.02 16.99 -38.42
C LYS A 1145 23.60 17.16 -38.98
N ALA A 1146 22.87 18.20 -38.54
CA ALA A 1146 21.54 18.50 -39.08
C ALA A 1146 21.55 18.85 -40.58
N LYS A 1147 22.66 19.35 -41.14
CA LYS A 1147 22.76 19.67 -42.57
C LYS A 1147 22.92 18.43 -43.47
N THR A 1148 23.34 17.31 -42.90
CA THR A 1148 23.59 16.07 -43.64
C THR A 1148 22.50 15.02 -43.44
N GLY A 1149 21.51 15.28 -42.58
CA GLY A 1149 20.41 14.36 -42.29
C GLY A 1149 19.25 14.45 -43.30
N ARG A 1150 18.42 13.40 -43.34
CA ARG A 1150 17.14 13.37 -44.07
C ARG A 1150 16.05 14.12 -43.30
N LYS A 1151 15.02 14.62 -43.99
CA LYS A 1151 13.88 15.29 -43.34
C LYS A 1151 12.96 14.27 -42.67
N LEU A 1152 12.33 14.68 -41.57
CA LEU A 1152 11.37 13.88 -40.83
C LEU A 1152 10.04 13.67 -41.57
N PHE A 1153 9.60 14.69 -42.30
CA PHE A 1153 8.41 14.63 -43.14
C PHE A 1153 8.80 15.06 -44.55
N GLY A 1154 8.97 14.08 -45.44
CA GLY A 1154 9.43 14.28 -46.81
C GLY A 1154 9.34 13.00 -47.62
#